data_AF-A0A957K1R3-F1
#
_entry.id   AF-A0A957K1R3-F1
#
_cell.length_a   1.000
_cell.length_b   1.000
_cell.length_c   1.000
_cell.angle_alpha   90.00
_cell.angle_beta   90.00
_cell.angle_gamma   90.00
#
_symmetry.space_group_name_H-M   'P 1'
#
loop_
_entity.id
_entity.type
_entity.pdbx_description
1 polymer ?
#
loop_
_entity_poly.entity_id
_entity_poly.type
_entity_poly.pdbx_seq_one_letter_code
_entity_poly.pdbx_strand_id
1 'polypeptide(L)'
;MFLLEWSANDLLLMVVAAVAIIGTVLWLVPGAVVTHKDSYTEAEIHAYDQHIPRYFLAAALALLLGGLHIMVKNLPGFWTWLWQAGYGGHLFRDLANSHIIIVGGGTVLLTGLTWYLLPRFVNRPLYSTALASASLWFTVIGVFGFYLAWLILGLVEGAMVRQGWEYQAAKEAIGSWHTVPTRITSTIMGVGYWTYVLNVLLTAWVGRHVRVKPYGYLTKFSVVSALALFIGTVQGVLQVLPANADWIHAAGKFGQYVDPISHAHINLVTGMMVSLAAFLLYFAPRFAGRELAPDAARRRANSLFWTLVPGSLFFYLVFLLGGLSLGGYGGPMWRLLAGFMGRHLRLLLALAGSTMFAGFWLYFINLWRLLAWRSAFRQFKAATPAAFWFLSSAALVVGTLQGLLQVLPTTAYYLTNAEEVPNIHAQLNMIGGVLPALMGVVYWLLPELVGRQPEPRLVKRSLYGIGGGIFAYYVTTLVLGLVRLGLMRQGLSSVAAAEQLGWLAPWLLMISALPLVLGFFAFATAVYRATPAYRTRMAAEMGQLPGRFAGPMPARLGRIPLAYVVGMELLGGLFGWPGLGWLYAGQALPAVALLLAGPAISWALLPMLFSPFTDTVLSQWGWPVLLVWLPVSAGLSAGLLGLFLRAHRPVPHHVTPSPARTPAKPSPTPIPRGLKIGAGFLLLVLLSVPLVPLLSGLPADLSSPQPLVDELPDRADGAYLNVADATDQGLVKLFAWSFPVDDFPAESPVLNPSHLQGFTIRQKGLDSPASYRLFHADDGHLIPLAAQETSFQREMVLRPLETLEPGAYMLDVPTGGMFAGRDYYYFRVDPAVTALPFVAPAAVAPVVPAAGASRWLEIWPLSAALVSALMMLLMARRLRRKWRAHEAAWTVAFAMFAAAAGSQFVGDIWGWTPFLARFYYIFGATLVVGWLGLGTWLVVVHNQTLRTVGTWLMLGLSGYGLGLINLTPVDPALLAAEGWGALSKPLPLTILTIGLNSLGTLILVGGALWSAWQFWRQGIMRLRMVGLLLLAGGAMVVAAGGSLTRLGHEQYLYIAMTLGVSLMFWGYLKTIQTAAAPVTRPAPLTTLEPSSSVSL
;
A
#
# COMPACT_ATOMS: atom_id res chain seq x y z
N MET A 1 -15.04 -4.24 -7.71
CA MET A 1 -15.42 -2.85 -7.38
C MET A 1 -14.21 -1.98 -7.09
N PHE A 2 -13.28 -2.42 -6.23
CA PHE A 2 -12.07 -1.66 -5.80
C PHE A 2 -11.03 -1.27 -6.89
N LEU A 3 -11.08 -1.88 -8.07
CA LEU A 3 -10.06 -1.73 -9.13
C LEU A 3 -10.56 -0.86 -10.31
N LEU A 4 -11.76 -0.28 -10.19
CA LEU A 4 -12.47 0.45 -11.26
C LEU A 4 -12.01 1.90 -11.44
N GLU A 5 -11.36 2.49 -10.44
CA GLU A 5 -10.90 3.89 -10.46
C GLU A 5 -9.43 4.03 -10.89
N TRP A 6 -8.75 2.90 -11.10
CA TRP A 6 -7.30 2.90 -11.32
C TRP A 6 -7.02 2.82 -12.81
N SER A 7 -6.19 3.75 -13.30
CA SER A 7 -5.69 3.61 -14.66
C SER A 7 -4.90 2.30 -14.77
N ALA A 8 -4.80 1.74 -15.98
CA ALA A 8 -3.98 0.55 -16.22
C ALA A 8 -2.52 0.74 -15.74
N ASN A 9 -2.04 1.99 -15.74
CA ASN A 9 -0.73 2.38 -15.24
C ASN A 9 -0.65 2.27 -13.71
N ASP A 10 -1.67 2.71 -12.97
CA ASP A 10 -1.72 2.63 -11.50
C ASP A 10 -1.71 1.17 -11.01
N LEU A 11 -2.47 0.31 -11.70
CA LEU A 11 -2.52 -1.12 -11.44
C LEU A 11 -1.17 -1.80 -11.70
N LEU A 12 -0.52 -1.45 -12.81
CA LEU A 12 0.80 -1.98 -13.15
C LEU A 12 1.84 -1.53 -12.12
N LEU A 13 1.83 -0.26 -11.72
CA LEU A 13 2.76 0.31 -10.74
C LEU A 13 2.58 -0.34 -9.36
N MET A 14 1.34 -0.61 -8.95
CA MET A 14 1.06 -1.33 -7.70
C MET A 14 1.48 -2.80 -7.76
N VAL A 15 1.26 -3.49 -8.87
CA VAL A 15 1.71 -4.89 -9.02
C VAL A 15 3.24 -4.95 -9.00
N VAL A 16 3.92 -4.03 -9.69
CA VAL A 16 5.39 -3.92 -9.68
C VAL A 16 5.89 -3.59 -8.28
N ALA A 17 5.26 -2.63 -7.58
CA ALA A 17 5.61 -2.28 -6.21
C ALA A 17 5.38 -3.46 -5.25
N ALA A 18 4.26 -4.17 -5.35
CA ALA A 18 3.95 -5.33 -4.54
C ALA A 18 4.94 -6.48 -4.79
N VAL A 19 5.28 -6.76 -6.05
CA VAL A 19 6.30 -7.76 -6.42
C VAL A 19 7.68 -7.35 -5.91
N ALA A 20 8.03 -6.06 -6.00
CA ALA A 20 9.29 -5.54 -5.48
C ALA A 20 9.35 -5.63 -3.95
N ILE A 21 8.27 -5.32 -3.24
CA ILE A 21 8.15 -5.42 -1.78
C ILE A 21 8.26 -6.88 -1.35
N ILE A 22 7.47 -7.78 -1.94
CA ILE A 22 7.50 -9.21 -1.65
C ILE A 22 8.88 -9.79 -1.99
N GLY A 23 9.44 -9.42 -3.15
CA GLY A 23 10.78 -9.81 -3.56
C GLY A 23 11.86 -9.35 -2.58
N THR A 24 11.78 -8.12 -2.08
CA THR A 24 12.70 -7.57 -1.08
C THR A 24 12.58 -8.29 0.25
N VAL A 25 11.36 -8.53 0.74
CA VAL A 25 11.13 -9.27 1.99
C VAL A 25 11.64 -10.71 1.87
N LEU A 26 11.32 -11.40 0.76
CA LEU A 26 11.80 -12.77 0.51
C LEU A 26 13.32 -12.83 0.34
N TRP A 27 13.94 -11.80 -0.23
CA TRP A 27 15.40 -11.70 -0.34
C TRP A 27 16.07 -11.49 1.03
N LEU A 28 15.44 -10.74 1.94
CA LEU A 28 15.94 -10.49 3.30
C LEU A 28 15.75 -11.68 4.25
N VAL A 29 14.84 -12.61 3.93
CA VAL A 29 14.70 -13.89 4.65
C VAL A 29 15.90 -14.77 4.27
N PRO A 30 16.78 -15.14 5.22
CA PRO A 30 17.96 -15.94 4.91
C PRO A 30 17.55 -17.26 4.25
N GLY A 31 18.07 -17.55 3.05
CA GLY A 31 17.87 -18.84 2.37
C GLY A 31 18.63 -20.01 3.01
N ALA A 32 19.44 -19.74 4.04
CA ALA A 32 20.27 -20.74 4.70
C ALA A 32 19.46 -21.63 5.64
N VAL A 33 19.77 -22.93 5.65
CA VAL A 33 19.29 -23.91 6.63
C VAL A 33 19.61 -23.39 8.04
N VAL A 34 18.61 -22.85 8.74
CA VAL A 34 18.76 -22.54 10.17
C VAL A 34 18.98 -23.87 10.88
N THR A 35 20.21 -24.14 11.28
CA THR A 35 20.55 -25.35 12.05
C THR A 35 19.76 -25.32 13.35
N HIS A 36 18.82 -26.25 13.48
CA HIS A 36 17.99 -26.38 14.67
C HIS A 36 18.86 -26.97 15.79
N LYS A 37 19.34 -26.12 16.69
CA LYS A 37 19.97 -26.55 17.95
C LYS A 37 18.92 -26.59 19.05
N ASP A 38 19.02 -27.59 19.93
CA ASP A 38 18.15 -27.72 21.10
C ASP A 38 18.58 -26.80 22.27
N SER A 39 19.80 -26.25 22.20
CA SER A 39 20.38 -25.28 23.12
C SER A 39 21.33 -24.30 22.38
N TYR A 40 21.53 -23.12 22.97
CA TYR A 40 22.39 -22.05 22.44
C TYR A 40 23.26 -21.49 23.57
N THR A 41 24.42 -20.94 23.22
CA THR A 41 25.30 -20.25 24.18
C THR A 41 24.79 -18.84 24.49
N GLU A 42 25.21 -18.26 25.61
CA GLU A 42 24.86 -16.87 25.94
C GLU A 42 25.37 -15.90 24.86
N ALA A 43 26.58 -16.08 24.34
CA ALA A 43 27.11 -15.23 23.27
C ALA A 43 26.21 -15.26 22.01
N GLU A 44 25.64 -16.42 21.66
CA GLU A 44 24.69 -16.53 20.54
C GLU A 44 23.38 -15.80 20.85
N ILE A 45 22.83 -15.95 22.06
CA ILE A 45 21.57 -15.29 22.46
C ILE A 45 21.71 -13.76 22.44
N HIS A 46 22.88 -13.26 22.84
CA HIS A 46 23.20 -11.83 22.95
C HIS A 46 23.78 -11.23 21.66
N ALA A 47 23.90 -12.00 20.57
CA ALA A 47 24.60 -11.58 19.35
C ALA A 47 24.10 -10.26 18.72
N TYR A 48 22.81 -9.94 18.91
CA TYR A 48 22.22 -8.72 18.35
C TYR A 48 22.28 -7.51 19.30
N ASP A 49 22.66 -7.69 20.57
CA ASP A 49 22.59 -6.66 21.60
C ASP A 49 23.41 -5.40 21.23
N GLN A 50 24.55 -5.61 20.57
CA GLN A 50 25.43 -4.52 20.10
C GLN A 50 24.75 -3.57 19.10
N HIS A 51 23.66 -3.98 18.44
CA HIS A 51 22.91 -3.19 17.47
C HIS A 51 21.67 -2.52 18.07
N ILE A 52 21.38 -2.69 19.36
CA ILE A 52 20.25 -2.04 20.03
C ILE A 52 20.44 -0.53 20.21
N PRO A 53 21.64 0.01 20.51
CA PRO A 53 21.82 1.44 20.76
C PRO A 53 21.34 2.38 19.63
N ARG A 54 21.34 1.97 18.35
CA ARG A 54 20.75 2.76 17.25
C ARG A 54 19.25 2.98 17.37
N TYR A 55 18.50 2.04 17.97
CA TYR A 55 17.07 2.23 18.23
C TYR A 55 16.88 3.33 19.27
N PHE A 56 17.73 3.36 20.30
CA PHE A 56 17.69 4.41 21.33
C PHE A 56 18.02 5.78 20.76
N LEU A 57 19.02 5.85 19.87
CA LEU A 57 19.39 7.10 19.19
C LEU A 57 18.30 7.60 18.24
N ALA A 58 17.72 6.73 17.41
CA ALA A 58 16.64 7.09 16.50
C ALA A 58 15.39 7.58 17.27
N ALA A 59 15.01 6.87 18.33
CA ALA A 59 13.90 7.29 19.19
C ALA A 59 14.18 8.58 19.96
N ALA A 60 15.40 8.77 20.47
CA ALA A 60 15.80 10.01 21.13
C ALA A 60 15.67 11.22 20.20
N LEU A 61 16.07 11.08 18.93
CA LEU A 61 15.90 12.13 17.91
C LEU A 61 14.41 12.41 17.65
N ALA A 62 13.61 11.36 17.46
CA ALA A 62 12.18 11.51 17.19
C ALA A 62 11.43 12.19 18.37
N LEU A 63 11.75 11.85 19.61
CA LEU A 63 11.17 12.48 20.81
C LEU A 63 11.61 13.94 20.95
N LEU A 64 12.86 14.26 20.62
CA LEU A 64 13.33 15.65 20.60
C LEU A 64 12.56 16.48 19.56
N LEU A 65 12.45 15.97 18.33
CA LEU A 65 11.70 16.64 17.26
C LEU A 65 10.23 16.79 17.61
N GLY A 66 9.60 15.74 18.15
CA GLY A 66 8.21 15.80 18.62
C GLY A 66 8.02 16.82 19.75
N GLY A 67 8.94 16.87 20.72
CA GLY A 67 8.92 17.90 21.77
C GLY A 67 9.00 19.32 21.19
N LEU A 68 9.94 19.57 20.28
CA LEU A 68 10.05 20.86 19.59
C LEU A 68 8.80 21.19 18.78
N HIS A 69 8.20 20.21 18.11
CA HIS A 69 6.97 20.39 17.36
C HIS A 69 5.80 20.81 18.28
N ILE A 70 5.70 20.26 19.51
CA ILE A 70 4.72 20.72 20.49
C ILE A 70 4.90 22.22 20.80
N MET A 71 6.12 22.75 20.84
CA MET A 71 6.33 24.20 20.99
C MET A 71 5.86 24.96 19.75
N VAL A 72 6.36 24.54 18.57
CA VAL A 72 6.10 25.23 17.31
C VAL A 72 4.60 25.35 17.05
N LYS A 73 3.85 24.25 17.18
CA LYS A 73 2.40 24.25 16.90
C LYS A 73 1.56 25.08 17.89
N ASN A 74 2.14 25.46 19.03
CA ASN A 74 1.48 26.29 20.05
C ASN A 74 2.02 27.72 20.08
N LEU A 75 2.86 28.14 19.13
CA LEU A 75 3.27 29.54 19.02
C LEU A 75 2.03 30.44 18.81
N PRO A 76 1.89 31.55 19.56
CA PRO A 76 0.81 32.51 19.33
C PRO A 76 0.77 32.97 17.87
N GLY A 77 -0.43 33.18 17.32
CA GLY A 77 -0.62 33.47 15.90
C GLY A 77 -0.55 32.22 15.01
N PHE A 78 0.49 31.39 15.12
CA PHE A 78 0.59 30.15 14.35
C PHE A 78 -0.42 29.08 14.83
N TRP A 79 -0.66 28.99 16.13
CA TRP A 79 -1.73 28.15 16.69
C TRP A 79 -3.11 28.54 16.15
N THR A 80 -3.41 29.85 16.11
CA THR A 80 -4.65 30.37 15.51
C THR A 80 -4.69 30.07 14.03
N TRP A 81 -3.57 30.22 13.33
CA TRP A 81 -3.45 29.89 11.91
C TRP A 81 -3.78 28.42 11.65
N LEU A 82 -3.26 27.51 12.47
CA LEU A 82 -3.52 26.06 12.37
C LEU A 82 -4.99 25.72 12.62
N TRP A 83 -5.70 26.44 13.50
CA TRP A 83 -7.14 26.22 13.67
C TRP A 83 -7.96 26.75 12.49
N GLN A 84 -7.59 27.90 11.93
CA GLN A 84 -8.22 28.47 10.73
C GLN A 84 -7.96 27.62 9.48
N ALA A 85 -6.84 26.90 9.44
CA ALA A 85 -6.48 25.94 8.40
C ALA A 85 -7.30 24.64 8.40
N GLY A 86 -8.28 24.49 9.30
CA GLY A 86 -9.18 23.34 9.36
C GLY A 86 -8.42 22.02 9.47
N TYR A 87 -8.80 21.03 8.65
CA TYR A 87 -8.18 19.70 8.68
C TYR A 87 -6.72 19.71 8.19
N GLY A 88 -6.33 20.62 7.28
CA GLY A 88 -4.93 20.82 6.91
C GLY A 88 -4.08 21.20 8.13
N GLY A 89 -4.59 22.07 8.99
CA GLY A 89 -3.97 22.38 10.28
C GLY A 89 -3.91 21.19 11.24
N HIS A 90 -4.91 20.30 11.22
CA HIS A 90 -4.92 19.05 12.00
C HIS A 90 -3.81 18.07 11.55
N LEU A 91 -3.55 17.95 10.24
CA LEU A 91 -2.44 17.16 9.67
C LEU A 91 -1.10 17.58 10.28
N PHE A 92 -0.84 18.89 10.32
CA PHE A 92 0.38 19.46 10.89
C PHE A 92 0.39 19.27 12.43
N ARG A 93 -0.62 19.79 13.12
CA ARG A 93 -0.62 19.95 14.58
C ARG A 93 -0.64 18.62 15.33
N ASP A 94 -1.52 17.71 14.93
CA ASP A 94 -1.86 16.54 15.76
C ASP A 94 -1.34 15.27 15.14
N LEU A 95 -1.61 15.09 13.85
CA LEU A 95 -1.32 13.90 13.10
C LEU A 95 0.19 13.69 12.92
N ALA A 96 0.92 14.70 12.42
CA ALA A 96 2.38 14.62 12.26
C ALA A 96 3.09 14.49 13.63
N ASN A 97 2.68 15.29 14.62
CA ASN A 97 3.25 15.24 15.97
C ASN A 97 3.06 13.87 16.66
N SER A 98 1.87 13.29 16.54
CA SER A 98 1.58 11.99 17.13
C SER A 98 2.40 10.88 16.50
N HIS A 99 2.59 10.86 15.18
CA HIS A 99 3.38 9.83 14.50
C HIS A 99 4.86 9.88 14.88
N ILE A 100 5.47 11.08 14.92
CA ILE A 100 6.90 11.17 15.26
C ILE A 100 7.16 10.77 16.72
N ILE A 101 6.26 11.11 17.66
CA ILE A 101 6.41 10.74 19.08
C ILE A 101 6.06 9.26 19.31
N ILE A 102 4.91 8.80 18.81
CA ILE A 102 4.39 7.46 19.10
C ILE A 102 5.13 6.40 18.28
N VAL A 103 5.26 6.58 16.96
CA VAL A 103 5.93 5.60 16.10
C VAL A 103 7.45 5.81 16.18
N GLY A 104 7.92 7.03 15.94
CA GLY A 104 9.34 7.35 15.92
C GLY A 104 10.01 7.19 17.29
N GLY A 105 9.33 7.56 18.37
CA GLY A 105 9.79 7.34 19.75
C GLY A 105 9.38 5.97 20.29
N GLY A 106 8.08 5.76 20.46
CA GLY A 106 7.52 4.58 21.14
C GLY A 106 7.75 3.26 20.43
N THR A 107 7.29 3.11 19.19
CA THR A 107 7.42 1.85 18.45
C THR A 107 8.89 1.50 18.14
N VAL A 108 9.73 2.48 17.83
CA VAL A 108 11.17 2.24 17.64
C VAL A 108 11.84 1.74 18.93
N LEU A 109 11.53 2.32 20.10
CA LEU A 109 12.01 1.79 21.38
C LEU A 109 11.47 0.39 21.64
N LEU A 110 10.16 0.18 21.44
CA LEU A 110 9.51 -1.10 21.66
C LEU A 110 10.15 -2.21 20.82
N THR A 111 10.36 -1.98 19.53
CA THR A 111 10.97 -2.95 18.60
C THR A 111 12.41 -3.26 19.00
N GLY A 112 13.22 -2.25 19.34
CA GLY A 112 14.58 -2.43 19.85
C GLY A 112 14.63 -3.25 21.14
N LEU A 113 13.71 -2.99 22.07
CA LEU A 113 13.59 -3.75 23.32
C LEU A 113 13.05 -5.18 23.10
N THR A 114 12.17 -5.39 22.11
CA THR A 114 11.77 -6.73 21.69
C THR A 114 12.98 -7.51 21.16
N TRP A 115 13.91 -6.87 20.44
CA TRP A 115 15.14 -7.55 19.99
C TRP A 115 16.10 -7.91 21.11
N TYR A 116 16.09 -7.17 22.23
CA TYR A 116 16.77 -7.58 23.46
C TYR A 116 16.09 -8.78 24.12
N LEU A 117 14.77 -8.70 24.29
CA LEU A 117 14.00 -9.61 25.14
C LEU A 117 13.61 -10.92 24.47
N LEU A 118 13.23 -10.89 23.20
CA LEU A 118 12.74 -12.07 22.51
C LEU A 118 13.77 -13.20 22.52
N PRO A 119 15.07 -12.98 22.22
CA PRO A 119 16.10 -14.01 22.34
C PRO A 119 16.17 -14.64 23.73
N ARG A 120 16.02 -13.83 24.79
CA ARG A 120 16.02 -14.25 26.20
C ARG A 120 14.73 -14.99 26.59
N PHE A 121 13.60 -14.66 25.96
CA PHE A 121 12.33 -15.36 26.16
C PHE A 121 12.34 -16.76 25.55
N VAL A 122 12.79 -16.88 24.30
CA VAL A 122 12.83 -18.15 23.58
C VAL A 122 14.12 -18.95 23.82
N ASN A 123 15.10 -18.35 24.50
CA ASN A 123 16.43 -18.90 24.78
C ASN A 123 17.20 -19.30 23.52
N ARG A 124 17.20 -18.42 22.50
CA ARG A 124 17.93 -18.58 21.23
C ARG A 124 18.17 -17.24 20.54
N PRO A 125 19.16 -17.12 19.63
CA PRO A 125 19.32 -15.93 18.78
C PRO A 125 18.07 -15.61 17.95
N LEU A 126 17.97 -14.35 17.53
CA LEU A 126 16.98 -13.92 16.54
C LEU A 126 17.07 -14.76 15.27
N TYR A 127 15.93 -14.96 14.60
CA TYR A 127 15.89 -15.70 13.34
C TYR A 127 16.71 -15.03 12.23
N SER A 128 16.59 -13.70 12.08
CA SER A 128 17.38 -12.94 11.12
C SER A 128 17.76 -11.57 11.68
N THR A 129 19.06 -11.29 11.72
CA THR A 129 19.61 -9.97 12.04
C THR A 129 19.36 -8.97 10.90
N ALA A 130 19.30 -9.45 9.65
CA ALA A 130 18.97 -8.65 8.48
C ALA A 130 17.51 -8.15 8.54
N LEU A 131 16.55 -9.01 8.89
CA LEU A 131 15.15 -8.59 9.07
C LEU A 131 15.01 -7.59 10.22
N ALA A 132 15.71 -7.80 11.34
CA ALA A 132 15.70 -6.85 12.45
C ALA A 132 16.27 -5.47 12.04
N SER A 133 17.34 -5.46 11.24
CA SER A 133 17.95 -4.23 10.73
C SER A 133 17.07 -3.55 9.67
N ALA A 134 16.49 -4.30 8.74
CA ALA A 134 15.57 -3.79 7.74
C ALA A 134 14.34 -3.16 8.40
N SER A 135 13.79 -3.83 9.41
CA SER A 135 12.67 -3.33 10.20
C SER A 135 12.94 -1.94 10.79
N LEU A 136 14.12 -1.73 11.39
CA LEU A 136 14.50 -0.42 11.90
C LEU A 136 14.53 0.64 10.80
N TRP A 137 15.29 0.39 9.73
CA TRP A 137 15.53 1.42 8.72
C TRP A 137 14.27 1.77 7.94
N PHE A 138 13.47 0.78 7.55
CA PHE A 138 12.19 1.03 6.91
C PHE A 138 11.22 1.76 7.84
N THR A 139 11.20 1.42 9.13
CA THR A 139 10.36 2.16 10.09
C THR A 139 10.82 3.61 10.26
N VAL A 140 12.13 3.85 10.42
CA VAL A 140 12.71 5.19 10.61
C VAL A 140 12.55 6.04 9.35
N ILE A 141 12.94 5.54 8.18
CA ILE A 141 12.78 6.28 6.91
C ILE A 141 11.30 6.56 6.66
N GLY A 142 10.44 5.56 6.88
CA GLY A 142 9.00 5.69 6.72
C GLY A 142 8.40 6.74 7.64
N VAL A 143 8.64 6.68 8.96
CA VAL A 143 8.04 7.61 9.92
C VAL A 143 8.55 9.04 9.77
N PHE A 144 9.84 9.24 9.49
CA PHE A 144 10.40 10.59 9.28
C PHE A 144 9.92 11.18 7.94
N GLY A 145 9.84 10.35 6.89
CA GLY A 145 9.26 10.78 5.60
C GLY A 145 7.78 11.11 5.72
N PHE A 146 7.02 10.30 6.46
CA PHE A 146 5.60 10.50 6.69
C PHE A 146 5.34 11.75 7.54
N TYR A 147 6.16 11.95 8.58
CA TYR A 147 6.17 13.18 9.38
C TYR A 147 6.37 14.42 8.50
N LEU A 148 7.40 14.41 7.64
CA LEU A 148 7.69 15.52 6.74
C LEU A 148 6.57 15.76 5.73
N ALA A 149 6.03 14.70 5.13
CA ALA A 149 4.92 14.79 4.18
C ALA A 149 3.71 15.48 4.80
N TRP A 150 3.33 15.13 6.03
CA TRP A 150 2.20 15.74 6.73
C TRP A 150 2.45 17.16 7.22
N LEU A 151 3.70 17.52 7.55
CA LEU A 151 4.02 18.94 7.80
C LEU A 151 3.79 19.78 6.54
N ILE A 152 4.32 19.32 5.39
CA ILE A 152 4.23 20.07 4.14
C ILE A 152 2.77 20.14 3.67
N LEU A 153 2.09 19.00 3.59
CA LEU A 153 0.70 18.93 3.16
C LEU A 153 -0.22 19.72 4.09
N GLY A 154 -0.03 19.63 5.41
CA GLY A 154 -0.82 20.40 6.36
C GLY A 154 -0.66 21.92 6.20
N LEU A 155 0.53 22.39 5.81
CA LEU A 155 0.75 23.81 5.51
C LEU A 155 0.10 24.22 4.17
N VAL A 156 0.24 23.40 3.13
CA VAL A 156 -0.28 23.69 1.78
C VAL A 156 -1.81 23.61 1.76
N GLU A 157 -2.39 22.48 2.17
CA GLU A 157 -3.84 22.27 2.25
C GLU A 157 -4.48 23.28 3.21
N GLY A 158 -3.81 23.55 4.34
CA GLY A 158 -4.26 24.52 5.32
C GLY A 158 -4.30 25.95 4.78
N ALA A 159 -3.35 26.34 3.94
CA ALA A 159 -3.33 27.65 3.29
C ALA A 159 -4.51 27.79 2.31
N MET A 160 -4.82 26.75 1.53
CA MET A 160 -5.98 26.74 0.62
C MET A 160 -7.29 26.83 1.39
N VAL A 161 -7.46 26.07 2.47
CA VAL A 161 -8.67 26.13 3.31
C VAL A 161 -8.92 27.54 3.85
N ARG A 162 -7.86 28.24 4.27
CA ARG A 162 -7.96 29.64 4.71
C ARG A 162 -8.36 30.62 3.61
N GLN A 163 -8.12 30.28 2.35
CA GLN A 163 -8.56 31.06 1.19
C GLN A 163 -10.03 30.79 0.83
N GLY A 164 -10.74 30.00 1.64
CA GLY A 164 -12.16 29.70 1.47
C GLY A 164 -12.43 28.34 0.83
N TRP A 165 -11.40 27.53 0.57
CA TRP A 165 -11.58 26.20 0.00
C TRP A 165 -12.15 25.23 1.04
N GLU A 166 -13.05 24.35 0.60
CA GLU A 166 -13.35 23.15 1.39
C GLU A 166 -12.10 22.24 1.42
N TYR A 167 -11.84 21.61 2.57
CA TYR A 167 -10.67 20.74 2.72
C TYR A 167 -10.60 19.63 1.65
N GLN A 168 -11.75 19.04 1.33
CA GLN A 168 -11.83 17.98 0.34
C GLN A 168 -11.46 18.50 -1.06
N ALA A 169 -11.96 19.68 -1.44
CA ALA A 169 -11.58 20.36 -2.67
C ALA A 169 -10.09 20.75 -2.70
N ALA A 170 -9.52 21.21 -1.58
CA ALA A 170 -8.09 21.52 -1.48
C ALA A 170 -7.21 20.26 -1.68
N LYS A 171 -7.60 19.14 -1.06
CA LYS A 171 -6.93 17.85 -1.23
C LYS A 171 -7.02 17.33 -2.67
N GLU A 172 -8.17 17.49 -3.31
CA GLU A 172 -8.40 17.11 -4.71
C GLU A 172 -7.59 17.98 -5.69
N ALA A 173 -7.51 19.29 -5.45
CA ALA A 173 -6.68 20.22 -6.24
C ALA A 173 -5.18 19.90 -6.16
N ILE A 174 -4.70 19.44 -5.01
CA ILE A 174 -3.32 18.94 -4.86
C ILE A 174 -3.15 17.59 -5.60
N GLY A 175 -4.21 16.78 -5.66
CA GLY A 175 -4.26 15.55 -6.44
C GLY A 175 -3.18 14.54 -6.08
N SER A 176 -2.37 14.15 -7.06
CA SER A 176 -1.28 13.18 -6.86
C SER A 176 -0.23 13.62 -5.84
N TRP A 177 -0.08 14.94 -5.59
CA TRP A 177 0.89 15.48 -4.64
C TRP A 177 0.54 15.19 -3.18
N HIS A 178 -0.74 14.98 -2.86
CA HIS A 178 -1.18 14.52 -1.55
C HIS A 178 -0.91 13.02 -1.41
N THR A 179 -1.31 12.26 -2.44
CA THR A 179 -1.41 10.81 -2.36
C THR A 179 -0.06 10.12 -2.51
N VAL A 180 0.85 10.59 -3.38
CA VAL A 180 2.11 9.89 -3.65
C VAL A 180 3.07 9.91 -2.45
N PRO A 181 3.42 11.06 -1.84
CA PRO A 181 4.37 11.10 -0.73
C PRO A 181 3.86 10.33 0.50
N THR A 182 2.58 10.49 0.82
CA THR A 182 1.94 9.81 1.96
C THR A 182 1.89 8.29 1.76
N ARG A 183 1.53 7.81 0.56
CA ARG A 183 1.50 6.37 0.24
C ARG A 183 2.90 5.75 0.23
N ILE A 184 3.90 6.41 -0.35
CA ILE A 184 5.27 5.89 -0.39
C ILE A 184 5.82 5.75 1.03
N THR A 185 5.75 6.82 1.82
CA THR A 185 6.34 6.85 3.16
C THR A 185 5.61 5.93 4.14
N SER A 186 4.28 5.84 4.06
CA SER A 186 3.49 4.87 4.84
C SER A 186 3.76 3.42 4.43
N THR A 187 3.94 3.14 3.13
CA THR A 187 4.29 1.79 2.64
C THR A 187 5.67 1.37 3.13
N ILE A 188 6.66 2.27 3.04
CA ILE A 188 8.01 2.04 3.58
C ILE A 188 7.93 1.72 5.08
N MET A 189 7.18 2.51 5.85
CA MET A 189 6.94 2.25 7.27
C MET A 189 6.28 0.88 7.50
N GLY A 190 5.25 0.54 6.71
CA GLY A 190 4.53 -0.74 6.78
C GLY A 190 5.43 -1.96 6.52
N VAL A 191 6.34 -1.88 5.54
CA VAL A 191 7.37 -2.92 5.30
C VAL A 191 8.28 -3.09 6.53
N GLY A 192 8.61 -1.99 7.21
CA GLY A 192 9.36 -2.03 8.47
C GLY A 192 8.63 -2.81 9.58
N TYR A 193 7.31 -2.69 9.65
CA TYR A 193 6.48 -3.42 10.60
C TYR A 193 6.35 -4.89 10.20
N TRP A 194 6.11 -5.18 8.92
CA TRP A 194 5.93 -6.57 8.47
C TRP A 194 7.20 -7.40 8.61
N THR A 195 8.37 -6.79 8.38
CA THR A 195 9.67 -7.44 8.65
C THR A 195 9.90 -7.68 10.14
N TYR A 196 9.47 -6.75 11.03
CA TYR A 196 9.44 -6.97 12.48
C TYR A 196 8.57 -8.19 12.83
N VAL A 197 7.32 -8.20 12.36
CA VAL A 197 6.34 -9.25 12.65
C VAL A 197 6.85 -10.61 12.19
N LEU A 198 7.31 -10.69 10.94
CA LEU A 198 7.85 -11.92 10.37
C LEU A 198 9.02 -12.45 11.22
N ASN A 199 9.95 -11.60 11.61
CA ASN A 199 11.10 -12.02 12.40
C ASN A 199 10.70 -12.45 13.82
N VAL A 200 9.72 -11.79 14.46
CA VAL A 200 9.17 -12.22 15.76
C VAL A 200 8.53 -13.61 15.64
N LEU A 201 7.65 -13.80 14.65
CA LEU A 201 6.94 -15.07 14.44
C LEU A 201 7.90 -16.21 14.11
N LEU A 202 8.86 -16.00 13.21
CA LEU A 202 9.87 -17.01 12.89
C LEU A 202 10.78 -17.30 14.08
N THR A 203 11.13 -16.29 14.87
CA THR A 203 11.96 -16.47 16.07
C THR A 203 11.24 -17.33 17.11
N ALA A 204 9.97 -17.05 17.38
CA ALA A 204 9.12 -17.81 18.28
C ALA A 204 8.83 -19.22 17.75
N TRP A 205 8.51 -19.35 16.46
CA TRP A 205 8.20 -20.64 15.81
C TRP A 205 9.38 -21.59 15.89
N VAL A 206 10.57 -21.17 15.46
CA VAL A 206 11.77 -22.02 15.53
C VAL A 206 12.15 -22.27 17.00
N GLY A 207 11.92 -21.28 17.86
CA GLY A 207 12.10 -21.40 19.31
C GLY A 207 11.37 -22.60 19.93
N ARG A 208 10.29 -23.12 19.34
CA ARG A 208 9.57 -24.29 19.86
C ARG A 208 10.46 -25.52 20.10
N HIS A 209 11.54 -25.68 19.34
CA HIS A 209 12.48 -26.80 19.44
C HIS A 209 13.53 -26.63 20.56
N VAL A 210 13.68 -25.44 21.13
CA VAL A 210 14.61 -25.21 22.26
C VAL A 210 14.09 -25.91 23.51
N ARG A 211 14.95 -26.70 24.16
CA ARG A 211 14.58 -27.56 25.30
C ARG A 211 14.24 -26.79 26.56
N VAL A 212 15.06 -25.79 26.93
CA VAL A 212 14.91 -25.02 28.18
C VAL A 212 14.63 -23.56 27.85
N LYS A 213 13.52 -23.02 28.38
CA LYS A 213 13.08 -21.63 28.17
C LYS A 213 12.65 -21.01 29.49
N PRO A 214 13.57 -20.45 30.29
CA PRO A 214 13.26 -19.91 31.61
C PRO A 214 12.14 -18.85 31.57
N TYR A 215 12.11 -18.04 30.50
CA TYR A 215 11.12 -16.99 30.28
C TYR A 215 10.14 -17.31 29.13
N GLY A 216 10.02 -18.57 28.73
CA GLY A 216 9.23 -18.98 27.56
C GLY A 216 7.75 -18.57 27.63
N TYR A 217 7.21 -18.47 28.85
CA TYR A 217 5.83 -18.02 29.11
C TYR A 217 5.56 -16.55 28.73
N LEU A 218 6.59 -15.73 28.53
CA LEU A 218 6.45 -14.34 28.06
C LEU A 218 6.39 -14.22 26.52
N THR A 219 6.84 -15.24 25.78
CA THR A 219 6.88 -15.23 24.29
C THR A 219 5.51 -14.91 23.68
N LYS A 220 4.43 -15.39 24.30
CA LYS A 220 3.05 -15.14 23.82
C LYS A 220 2.68 -13.66 23.77
N PHE A 221 3.22 -12.84 24.66
CA PHE A 221 2.98 -11.39 24.64
C PHE A 221 3.62 -10.76 23.42
N SER A 222 4.88 -11.12 23.11
CA SER A 222 5.57 -10.63 21.91
C SER A 222 4.87 -11.08 20.62
N VAL A 223 4.38 -12.32 20.55
CA VAL A 223 3.63 -12.83 19.40
C VAL A 223 2.31 -12.09 19.21
N VAL A 224 1.51 -11.94 20.26
CA VAL A 224 0.23 -11.20 20.19
C VAL A 224 0.46 -9.74 19.83
N SER A 225 1.46 -9.09 20.45
CA SER A 225 1.85 -7.72 20.15
C SER A 225 2.24 -7.54 18.67
N ALA A 226 3.06 -8.45 18.12
CA ALA A 226 3.44 -8.41 16.72
C ALA A 226 2.24 -8.63 15.79
N LEU A 227 1.37 -9.59 16.08
CA LEU A 227 0.16 -9.83 15.28
C LEU A 227 -0.81 -8.64 15.35
N ALA A 228 -0.94 -7.99 16.50
CA ALA A 228 -1.78 -6.82 16.65
C ALA A 228 -1.26 -5.63 15.83
N LEU A 229 0.06 -5.37 15.86
CA LEU A 229 0.68 -4.36 14.99
C LEU A 229 0.53 -4.72 13.50
N PHE A 230 0.59 -6.01 13.15
CA PHE A 230 0.30 -6.45 11.78
C PHE A 230 -1.13 -6.13 11.37
N ILE A 231 -2.12 -6.55 12.17
CA ILE A 231 -3.54 -6.29 11.92
C ILE A 231 -3.79 -4.79 11.82
N GLY A 232 -3.23 -4.01 12.75
CA GLY A 232 -3.30 -2.56 12.73
C GLY A 232 -2.73 -1.96 11.45
N THR A 233 -1.54 -2.36 11.01
CA THR A 233 -0.99 -1.86 9.73
C THR A 233 -1.80 -2.27 8.51
N VAL A 234 -2.36 -3.49 8.47
CA VAL A 234 -3.23 -3.93 7.38
C VAL A 234 -4.52 -3.10 7.37
N GLN A 235 -5.14 -2.89 8.53
CA GLN A 235 -6.29 -2.01 8.65
C GLN A 235 -5.96 -0.58 8.22
N GLY A 236 -4.81 -0.05 8.64
CA GLY A 236 -4.30 1.27 8.25
C GLY A 236 -4.15 1.43 6.74
N VAL A 237 -3.67 0.38 6.04
CA VAL A 237 -3.63 0.37 4.57
C VAL A 237 -5.04 0.30 3.97
N LEU A 238 -5.92 -0.54 4.52
CA LEU A 238 -7.28 -0.70 4.00
C LEU A 238 -8.12 0.57 4.14
N GLN A 239 -8.01 1.30 5.25
CA GLN A 239 -8.84 2.47 5.52
C GLN A 239 -8.44 3.72 4.71
N VAL A 240 -7.19 3.81 4.23
CA VAL A 240 -6.74 4.94 3.38
C VAL A 240 -7.02 4.71 1.89
N LEU A 241 -7.60 3.56 1.53
CA LEU A 241 -8.01 3.30 0.15
C LEU A 241 -9.22 4.19 -0.18
N PRO A 242 -9.30 4.82 -1.38
CA PRO A 242 -10.29 5.86 -1.69
C PRO A 242 -11.72 5.50 -1.25
N ALA A 243 -12.31 4.46 -1.85
CA ALA A 243 -13.66 4.01 -1.52
C ALA A 243 -13.90 3.69 -0.03
N ASN A 244 -12.87 3.25 0.71
CA ASN A 244 -12.99 2.98 2.14
C ASN A 244 -12.88 4.26 2.96
N ALA A 245 -11.99 5.19 2.58
CA ALA A 245 -11.86 6.48 3.22
C ALA A 245 -13.13 7.33 3.05
N ASP A 246 -13.72 7.28 1.86
CA ASP A 246 -14.96 8.00 1.52
C ASP A 246 -16.14 7.41 2.29
N TRP A 247 -16.23 6.07 2.33
CA TRP A 247 -17.24 5.41 3.15
C TRP A 247 -17.05 5.69 4.64
N ILE A 248 -15.82 5.69 5.17
CA ILE A 248 -15.54 6.04 6.57
C ILE A 248 -16.00 7.46 6.85
N HIS A 249 -15.73 8.40 5.94
CA HIS A 249 -16.17 9.79 6.09
C HIS A 249 -17.70 9.90 6.07
N ALA A 250 -18.35 9.28 5.09
CA ALA A 250 -19.81 9.24 4.95
C ALA A 250 -20.51 8.53 6.13
N ALA A 251 -19.88 7.53 6.73
CA ALA A 251 -20.38 6.83 7.91
C ALA A 251 -20.35 7.68 9.19
N GLY A 252 -19.75 8.88 9.15
CA GLY A 252 -19.72 9.86 10.23
C GLY A 252 -19.20 9.26 11.54
N LYS A 253 -20.03 9.28 12.58
CA LYS A 253 -19.66 8.75 13.91
C LYS A 253 -19.31 7.25 13.89
N PHE A 254 -19.91 6.46 13.01
CA PHE A 254 -19.59 5.03 12.89
C PHE A 254 -18.32 4.80 12.08
N GLY A 255 -17.98 5.70 11.17
CA GLY A 255 -16.65 5.79 10.56
C GLY A 255 -15.56 5.98 11.60
N GLN A 256 -15.78 6.88 12.58
CA GLN A 256 -14.84 7.12 13.69
C GLN A 256 -14.54 5.88 14.53
N TYR A 257 -15.47 4.93 14.61
CA TYR A 257 -15.27 3.67 15.33
C TYR A 257 -14.26 2.77 14.61
N VAL A 258 -14.23 2.84 13.28
CA VAL A 258 -13.23 2.15 12.45
C VAL A 258 -11.91 2.92 12.51
N ASP A 259 -11.91 4.19 12.09
CA ASP A 259 -10.75 5.08 12.07
C ASP A 259 -11.09 6.43 12.73
N PRO A 260 -10.43 6.83 13.83
CA PRO A 260 -9.18 6.26 14.35
C PRO A 260 -9.33 5.21 15.46
N ILE A 261 -10.53 4.98 16.02
CA ILE A 261 -10.64 4.32 17.34
C ILE A 261 -10.15 2.87 17.32
N SER A 262 -10.75 1.99 16.50
CA SER A 262 -10.35 0.57 16.47
C SER A 262 -8.91 0.39 15.97
N HIS A 263 -8.51 1.18 14.96
CA HIS A 263 -7.15 1.16 14.39
C HIS A 263 -6.09 1.57 15.42
N ALA A 264 -6.31 2.66 16.15
CA ALA A 264 -5.41 3.09 17.21
C ALA A 264 -5.40 2.05 18.34
N HIS A 265 -6.55 1.51 18.73
CA HIS A 265 -6.64 0.56 19.84
C HIS A 265 -5.85 -0.73 19.60
N ILE A 266 -5.99 -1.36 18.44
CA ILE A 266 -5.25 -2.60 18.14
C ILE A 266 -3.74 -2.36 18.16
N ASN A 267 -3.27 -1.21 17.67
CA ASN A 267 -1.86 -0.84 17.65
C ASN A 267 -1.32 -0.47 19.05
N LEU A 268 -2.05 0.37 19.79
CA LEU A 268 -1.57 0.95 21.05
C LEU A 268 -1.78 0.00 22.24
N VAL A 269 -2.99 -0.55 22.39
CA VAL A 269 -3.32 -1.41 23.54
C VAL A 269 -2.86 -2.84 23.28
N THR A 270 -3.35 -3.48 22.22
CA THR A 270 -2.97 -4.88 21.95
C THR A 270 -1.53 -4.99 21.44
N GLY A 271 -1.08 -4.04 20.62
CA GLY A 271 0.30 -3.97 20.14
C GLY A 271 1.28 -3.55 21.24
N MET A 272 1.17 -2.32 21.78
CA MET A 272 2.20 -1.81 22.69
C MET A 272 2.01 -2.20 24.16
N MET A 273 0.81 -2.03 24.74
CA MET A 273 0.61 -2.32 26.17
C MET A 273 0.80 -3.79 26.54
N VAL A 274 0.44 -4.72 25.64
CA VAL A 274 0.70 -6.16 25.85
C VAL A 274 2.21 -6.43 25.90
N SER A 275 3.02 -5.84 25.01
CA SER A 275 4.47 -5.96 25.12
C SER A 275 5.01 -5.29 26.40
N LEU A 276 4.50 -4.12 26.76
CA LEU A 276 4.88 -3.43 28.00
C LEU A 276 4.57 -4.26 29.25
N ALA A 277 3.47 -5.02 29.25
CA ALA A 277 3.14 -5.98 30.31
C ALA A 277 4.19 -7.09 30.44
N ALA A 278 4.71 -7.62 29.33
CA ALA A 278 5.83 -8.57 29.38
C ALA A 278 7.13 -7.91 29.88
N PHE A 279 7.37 -6.66 29.48
CA PHE A 279 8.55 -5.90 29.90
C PHE A 279 8.50 -5.63 31.40
N LEU A 280 7.32 -5.32 31.95
CA LEU A 280 7.10 -5.17 33.38
C LEU A 280 7.49 -6.44 34.12
N LEU A 281 6.95 -7.58 33.69
CA LEU A 281 7.18 -8.88 34.33
C LEU A 281 8.64 -9.34 34.24
N TYR A 282 9.38 -8.87 33.23
CA TYR A 282 10.79 -9.17 33.07
C TYR A 282 11.70 -8.20 33.85
N PHE A 283 11.49 -6.89 33.73
CA PHE A 283 12.41 -5.88 34.28
C PHE A 283 12.09 -5.47 35.72
N ALA A 284 10.82 -5.41 36.14
CA ALA A 284 10.49 -4.94 37.48
C ALA A 284 11.13 -5.77 38.62
N PRO A 285 11.18 -7.12 38.55
CA PRO A 285 11.90 -7.92 39.55
C PRO A 285 13.40 -7.58 39.60
N ARG A 286 14.01 -7.31 38.43
CA ARG A 286 15.43 -6.95 38.29
C ARG A 286 15.73 -5.57 38.88
N PHE A 287 14.88 -4.58 38.64
CA PHE A 287 15.03 -3.25 39.24
C PHE A 287 14.95 -3.29 40.77
N ALA A 288 14.13 -4.20 41.32
CA ALA A 288 13.94 -4.34 42.75
C ALA A 288 14.99 -5.24 43.43
N GLY A 289 15.86 -5.91 42.66
CA GLY A 289 16.79 -6.93 43.18
C GLY A 289 16.08 -8.12 43.82
N ARG A 290 14.87 -8.46 43.35
CA ARG A 290 14.03 -9.53 43.90
C ARG A 290 13.70 -10.53 42.81
N GLU A 291 14.11 -11.78 42.98
CA GLU A 291 13.70 -12.85 42.08
C GLU A 291 12.38 -13.47 42.54
N LEU A 292 11.49 -13.74 41.58
CA LEU A 292 10.27 -14.50 41.81
C LEU A 292 10.53 -15.97 41.53
N ALA A 293 9.98 -16.84 42.37
CA ALA A 293 9.90 -18.26 42.06
C ALA A 293 9.27 -18.47 40.67
N PRO A 294 9.82 -19.35 39.80
CA PRO A 294 9.37 -19.51 38.41
C PRO A 294 7.85 -19.72 38.27
N ASP A 295 7.25 -20.53 39.14
CA ASP A 295 5.81 -20.81 39.12
C ASP A 295 4.97 -19.60 39.51
N ALA A 296 5.44 -18.76 40.43
CA ALA A 296 4.77 -17.52 40.79
C ALA A 296 4.85 -16.51 39.64
N ALA A 297 6.00 -16.40 38.97
CA ALA A 297 6.18 -15.54 37.80
C ALA A 297 5.25 -15.98 36.64
N ARG A 298 5.19 -17.28 36.35
CA ARG A 298 4.31 -17.85 35.31
C ARG A 298 2.84 -17.63 35.61
N ARG A 299 2.39 -17.83 36.86
CA ARG A 299 0.99 -17.58 37.27
C ARG A 299 0.60 -16.11 37.09
N ARG A 300 1.45 -15.17 37.53
CA ARG A 300 1.21 -13.73 37.33
C ARG A 300 1.14 -13.36 35.85
N ALA A 301 2.07 -13.87 35.05
CA ALA A 301 2.09 -13.64 33.61
C ALA A 301 0.83 -14.20 32.92
N ASN A 302 0.39 -15.40 33.30
CA ASN A 302 -0.82 -16.00 32.73
C ASN A 302 -2.08 -15.24 33.10
N SER A 303 -2.24 -14.86 34.37
CA SER A 303 -3.38 -14.05 34.82
C SER A 303 -3.43 -12.73 34.07
N LEU A 304 -2.31 -12.00 33.99
CA LEU A 304 -2.28 -10.71 33.28
C LEU A 304 -2.59 -10.88 31.79
N PHE A 305 -1.99 -11.87 31.13
CA PHE A 305 -2.21 -12.15 29.71
C PHE A 305 -3.68 -12.44 29.40
N TRP A 306 -4.29 -13.37 30.15
CA TRP A 306 -5.64 -13.86 29.88
C TRP A 306 -6.74 -12.90 30.32
N THR A 307 -6.43 -11.86 31.10
CA THR A 307 -7.37 -10.77 31.36
C THR A 307 -7.18 -9.63 30.36
N LEU A 308 -5.94 -9.20 30.10
CA LEU A 308 -5.65 -8.03 29.26
C LEU A 308 -5.91 -8.29 27.77
N VAL A 309 -5.42 -9.40 27.22
CA VAL A 309 -5.47 -9.66 25.77
C VAL A 309 -6.90 -9.88 25.27
N PRO A 310 -7.71 -10.78 25.88
CA PRO A 310 -9.09 -10.98 25.42
C PRO A 310 -9.95 -9.72 25.57
N GLY A 311 -9.81 -8.97 26.68
CA GLY A 311 -10.54 -7.70 26.86
C GLY A 311 -10.16 -6.67 25.80
N SER A 312 -8.87 -6.54 25.49
CA SER A 312 -8.39 -5.65 24.43
C SER A 312 -8.90 -6.05 23.04
N LEU A 313 -8.83 -7.34 22.67
CA LEU A 313 -9.33 -7.83 21.39
C LEU A 313 -10.85 -7.71 21.28
N PHE A 314 -11.58 -7.97 22.37
CA PHE A 314 -13.03 -7.81 22.39
C PHE A 314 -13.41 -6.34 22.16
N PHE A 315 -12.72 -5.40 22.82
CA PHE A 315 -12.94 -3.96 22.62
C PHE A 315 -12.66 -3.53 21.18
N TYR A 316 -11.55 -4.00 20.60
CA TYR A 316 -11.23 -3.79 19.19
C TYR A 316 -12.37 -4.26 18.26
N LEU A 317 -12.81 -5.51 18.43
CA LEU A 317 -13.82 -6.12 17.58
C LEU A 317 -15.18 -5.43 17.72
N VAL A 318 -15.58 -5.00 18.92
CA VAL A 318 -16.86 -4.29 19.12
C VAL A 318 -16.85 -2.95 18.39
N PHE A 319 -15.77 -2.17 18.45
CA PHE A 319 -15.66 -0.92 17.70
C PHE A 319 -15.62 -1.16 16.19
N LEU A 320 -14.81 -2.11 15.72
CA LEU A 320 -14.71 -2.41 14.29
C LEU A 320 -16.04 -2.90 13.71
N LEU A 321 -16.66 -3.90 14.33
CA LEU A 321 -17.94 -4.47 13.87
C LEU A 321 -19.09 -3.48 14.04
N GLY A 322 -19.11 -2.71 15.13
CA GLY A 322 -20.09 -1.65 15.34
C GLY A 322 -19.97 -0.57 14.28
N GLY A 323 -18.76 -0.12 13.96
CA GLY A 323 -18.49 0.87 12.93
C GLY A 323 -18.91 0.40 11.53
N LEU A 324 -18.47 -0.80 11.12
CA LEU A 324 -18.83 -1.38 9.83
C LEU A 324 -20.34 -1.62 9.68
N SER A 325 -20.97 -2.25 10.67
CA SER A 325 -22.40 -2.60 10.58
C SER A 325 -23.32 -1.38 10.67
N LEU A 326 -23.12 -0.50 11.64
CA LEU A 326 -23.98 0.67 11.84
C LEU A 326 -23.66 1.81 10.87
N GLY A 327 -22.46 1.83 10.30
CA GLY A 327 -22.09 2.71 9.19
C GLY A 327 -22.62 2.26 7.81
N GLY A 328 -23.45 1.21 7.76
CA GLY A 328 -24.11 0.79 6.52
C GLY A 328 -23.21 0.06 5.51
N TYR A 329 -22.10 -0.54 5.94
CA TYR A 329 -21.22 -1.30 5.06
C TYR A 329 -21.97 -2.50 4.43
N GLY A 330 -21.93 -2.63 3.10
CA GLY A 330 -22.96 -3.32 2.30
C GLY A 330 -23.06 -4.84 2.44
N GLY A 331 -24.27 -5.39 2.26
CA GLY A 331 -24.57 -6.83 2.13
C GLY A 331 -25.69 -7.35 3.07
N PRO A 332 -26.34 -8.50 2.80
CA PRO A 332 -27.40 -9.06 3.66
C PRO A 332 -26.92 -9.40 5.08
N MET A 333 -25.71 -9.94 5.19
CA MET A 333 -25.08 -10.29 6.48
C MET A 333 -24.90 -9.05 7.38
N TRP A 334 -24.48 -7.92 6.80
CA TRP A 334 -24.23 -6.69 7.55
C TRP A 334 -25.52 -6.03 8.03
N ARG A 335 -26.62 -6.13 7.27
CA ARG A 335 -27.95 -5.68 7.71
C ARG A 335 -28.46 -6.45 8.93
N LEU A 336 -28.26 -7.77 8.95
CA LEU A 336 -28.58 -8.59 10.13
C LEU A 336 -27.72 -8.20 11.34
N LEU A 337 -26.41 -8.02 11.11
CA LEU A 337 -25.48 -7.61 12.16
C LEU A 337 -25.79 -6.21 12.69
N ALA A 338 -26.21 -5.26 11.85
CA ALA A 338 -26.59 -3.90 12.24
C ALA A 338 -27.79 -3.91 13.19
N GLY A 339 -28.80 -4.75 12.94
CA GLY A 339 -29.93 -4.92 13.85
C GLY A 339 -29.54 -5.49 15.22
N PHE A 340 -28.53 -6.35 15.30
CA PHE A 340 -27.97 -6.86 16.56
C PHE A 340 -27.09 -5.80 17.25
N MET A 341 -26.16 -5.20 16.51
CA MET A 341 -25.25 -4.17 17.00
C MET A 341 -26.03 -2.97 17.52
N GLY A 342 -27.05 -2.48 16.82
CA GLY A 342 -27.86 -1.34 17.25
C GLY A 342 -28.53 -1.55 18.60
N ARG A 343 -28.98 -2.78 18.90
CA ARG A 343 -29.61 -3.14 20.18
C ARG A 343 -28.61 -3.35 21.30
N HIS A 344 -27.41 -3.87 21.02
CA HIS A 344 -26.49 -4.36 22.04
C HIS A 344 -25.18 -3.59 22.16
N LEU A 345 -24.89 -2.62 21.28
CA LEU A 345 -23.59 -1.93 21.21
C LEU A 345 -23.16 -1.35 22.56
N ARG A 346 -24.05 -0.68 23.29
CA ARG A 346 -23.72 -0.09 24.60
C ARG A 346 -23.32 -1.14 25.64
N LEU A 347 -24.05 -2.26 25.69
CA LEU A 347 -23.74 -3.37 26.59
C LEU A 347 -22.41 -4.03 26.21
N LEU A 348 -22.20 -4.28 24.91
CA LEU A 348 -20.97 -4.88 24.41
C LEU A 348 -19.75 -4.01 24.69
N LEU A 349 -19.86 -2.69 24.47
CA LEU A 349 -18.82 -1.73 24.81
C LEU A 349 -18.54 -1.67 26.31
N ALA A 350 -19.57 -1.73 27.15
CA ALA A 350 -19.41 -1.78 28.60
C ALA A 350 -18.68 -3.07 29.03
N LEU A 351 -19.10 -4.24 28.55
CA LEU A 351 -18.45 -5.52 28.86
C LEU A 351 -17.00 -5.57 28.37
N ALA A 352 -16.75 -5.13 27.13
CA ALA A 352 -15.41 -5.06 26.57
C ALA A 352 -14.52 -4.07 27.33
N GLY A 353 -15.05 -2.90 27.67
CA GLY A 353 -14.36 -1.89 28.48
C GLY A 353 -14.02 -2.40 29.88
N SER A 354 -14.98 -3.01 30.59
CA SER A 354 -14.77 -3.56 31.93
C SER A 354 -13.76 -4.70 31.97
N THR A 355 -13.80 -5.61 30.99
CA THR A 355 -12.83 -6.71 30.90
C THR A 355 -11.41 -6.20 30.63
N MET A 356 -11.27 -5.23 29.71
CA MET A 356 -9.99 -4.55 29.48
C MET A 356 -9.51 -3.79 30.73
N PHE A 357 -10.40 -3.06 31.40
CA PHE A 357 -10.10 -2.31 32.62
C PHE A 357 -9.56 -3.24 33.72
N ALA A 358 -10.16 -4.41 33.92
CA ALA A 358 -9.64 -5.42 34.84
C ALA A 358 -8.20 -5.83 34.50
N GLY A 359 -7.87 -5.96 33.20
CA GLY A 359 -6.51 -6.23 32.73
C GLY A 359 -5.52 -5.12 33.09
N PHE A 360 -5.89 -3.85 32.91
CA PHE A 360 -5.08 -2.71 33.33
C PHE A 360 -4.89 -2.64 34.85
N TRP A 361 -5.92 -2.92 35.64
CA TRP A 361 -5.78 -2.98 37.10
C TRP A 361 -4.86 -4.10 37.57
N LEU A 362 -4.92 -5.28 36.95
CA LEU A 362 -3.95 -6.32 37.21
C LEU A 362 -2.52 -5.90 36.82
N TYR A 363 -2.35 -5.14 35.75
CA TYR A 363 -1.06 -4.55 35.38
C TYR A 363 -0.55 -3.60 36.48
N PHE A 364 -1.37 -2.65 36.96
CA PHE A 364 -1.00 -1.71 38.03
C PHE A 364 -0.67 -2.42 39.34
N ILE A 365 -1.50 -3.38 39.75
CA ILE A 365 -1.27 -4.18 40.97
C ILE A 365 0.07 -4.93 40.87
N ASN A 366 0.39 -5.51 39.71
CA ASN A 366 1.69 -6.16 39.53
C ASN A 366 2.82 -5.13 39.60
N LEU A 367 2.69 -3.97 38.93
CA LEU A 367 3.70 -2.92 38.96
C LEU A 367 3.99 -2.44 40.39
N TRP A 368 2.96 -2.06 41.15
CA TRP A 368 3.10 -1.55 42.52
C TRP A 368 3.63 -2.60 43.48
N ARG A 369 3.29 -3.88 43.29
CA ARG A 369 3.81 -4.97 44.12
C ARG A 369 5.28 -5.28 43.79
N LEU A 370 5.63 -5.38 42.51
CA LEU A 370 6.98 -5.75 42.07
C LEU A 370 8.00 -4.64 42.35
N LEU A 371 7.64 -3.38 42.12
CA LEU A 371 8.50 -2.23 42.39
C LEU A 371 8.40 -1.70 43.83
N ALA A 372 7.58 -2.35 44.67
CA ALA A 372 7.30 -1.95 46.05
C ALA A 372 6.88 -0.48 46.16
N TRP A 373 5.59 -0.18 45.98
CA TRP A 373 4.99 1.16 46.02
C TRP A 373 5.48 2.05 47.17
N ARG A 374 5.71 1.49 48.37
CA ARG A 374 6.25 2.23 49.53
C ARG A 374 7.62 2.88 49.26
N SER A 375 8.36 2.40 48.28
CA SER A 375 9.66 2.95 47.85
C SER A 375 9.54 4.07 46.81
N ALA A 376 8.36 4.34 46.25
CA ALA A 376 8.18 5.24 45.10
C ALA A 376 8.82 6.61 45.32
N PHE A 377 8.59 7.25 46.48
CA PHE A 377 9.19 8.55 46.80
C PHE A 377 10.73 8.52 46.76
N ARG A 378 11.34 7.46 47.31
CA ARG A 378 12.79 7.26 47.28
C ARG A 378 13.29 7.07 45.85
N GLN A 379 12.57 6.28 45.05
CA GLN A 379 12.91 6.03 43.64
C GLN A 379 12.85 7.33 42.83
N PHE A 380 11.82 8.17 43.02
CA PHE A 380 11.72 9.50 42.38
C PHE A 380 12.87 10.41 42.79
N LYS A 381 13.19 10.52 44.08
CA LYS A 381 14.29 11.35 44.58
C LYS A 381 15.64 10.93 43.97
N ALA A 382 15.84 9.62 43.78
CA ALA A 382 17.05 9.05 43.19
C ALA A 382 17.01 8.97 41.65
N ALA A 383 15.90 9.33 41.01
CA ALA A 383 15.68 9.24 39.56
C ALA A 383 16.02 7.87 38.94
N THR A 384 15.65 6.78 39.62
CA THR A 384 15.93 5.42 39.15
C THR A 384 15.03 5.01 37.98
N PRO A 385 15.38 3.95 37.23
CA PRO A 385 14.48 3.35 36.23
C PRO A 385 13.08 3.05 36.77
N ALA A 386 12.97 2.58 38.02
CA ALA A 386 11.68 2.31 38.66
C ALA A 386 10.80 3.57 38.81
N ALA A 387 11.41 4.76 38.97
CA ALA A 387 10.67 6.02 39.05
C ALA A 387 9.94 6.35 37.74
N PHE A 388 10.54 6.05 36.60
CA PHE A 388 9.88 6.20 35.30
C PHE A 388 8.68 5.26 35.13
N TRP A 389 8.74 4.05 35.71
CA TRP A 389 7.62 3.12 35.73
C TRP A 389 6.50 3.57 36.68
N PHE A 390 6.83 4.20 37.81
CA PHE A 390 5.81 4.83 38.66
C PHE A 390 5.15 6.04 37.97
N LEU A 391 5.92 6.86 37.25
CA LEU A 391 5.39 7.95 36.44
C LEU A 391 4.44 7.42 35.34
N SER A 392 4.88 6.39 34.62
CA SER A 392 4.07 5.64 33.65
C SER A 392 2.76 5.14 34.26
N SER A 393 2.85 4.51 35.42
CA SER A 393 1.68 4.00 36.14
C SER A 393 0.71 5.12 36.53
N ALA A 394 1.20 6.26 37.02
CA ALA A 394 0.35 7.37 37.42
C ALA A 394 -0.42 7.96 36.22
N ALA A 395 0.27 8.17 35.10
CA ALA A 395 -0.34 8.67 33.87
C ALA A 395 -1.39 7.69 33.31
N LEU A 396 -1.07 6.39 33.26
CA LEU A 396 -2.03 5.36 32.79
C LEU A 396 -3.25 5.23 33.70
N VAL A 397 -3.11 5.37 35.02
CA VAL A 397 -4.27 5.34 35.93
C VAL A 397 -5.20 6.52 35.63
N VAL A 398 -4.66 7.74 35.54
CA VAL A 398 -5.46 8.92 35.21
C VAL A 398 -6.11 8.79 33.83
N GLY A 399 -5.33 8.38 32.83
CA GLY A 399 -5.84 8.19 31.47
C GLY A 399 -6.92 7.11 31.40
N THR A 400 -6.71 5.92 31.98
CA THR A 400 -7.71 4.84 31.98
C THR A 400 -9.00 5.22 32.72
N LEU A 401 -8.91 6.00 33.80
CA LEU A 401 -10.09 6.55 34.48
C LEU A 401 -10.81 7.59 33.62
N GLN A 402 -10.10 8.50 32.96
CA GLN A 402 -10.71 9.44 32.01
C GLN A 402 -11.41 8.70 30.86
N GLY A 403 -10.80 7.65 30.33
CA GLY A 403 -11.40 6.82 29.28
C GLY A 403 -12.69 6.13 29.75
N LEU A 404 -12.73 5.66 30.99
CA LEU A 404 -13.96 5.14 31.60
C LEU A 404 -15.05 6.22 31.67
N LEU A 405 -14.71 7.43 32.11
CA LEU A 405 -15.64 8.56 32.17
C LEU A 405 -16.13 9.00 30.78
N GLN A 406 -15.32 8.85 29.73
CA GLN A 406 -15.73 9.16 28.34
C GLN A 406 -16.80 8.20 27.81
N VAL A 407 -16.92 7.00 28.37
CA VAL A 407 -17.92 6.01 27.97
C VAL A 407 -19.23 6.16 28.76
N LEU A 408 -19.19 6.76 29.95
CA LEU A 408 -20.39 6.99 30.77
C LEU A 408 -21.30 8.05 30.12
N PRO A 409 -22.60 7.76 29.89
CA PRO A 409 -23.50 8.70 29.21
C PRO A 409 -23.60 10.09 29.85
N THR A 410 -23.49 10.16 31.18
CA THR A 410 -23.57 11.41 31.95
C THR A 410 -22.38 12.33 31.75
N THR A 411 -21.20 11.78 31.44
CA THR A 411 -19.94 12.53 31.29
C THR A 411 -19.39 12.52 29.87
N ALA A 412 -19.87 11.62 28.99
CA ALA A 412 -19.41 11.48 27.61
C ALA A 412 -19.45 12.80 26.85
N TYR A 413 -20.59 13.51 26.88
CA TYR A 413 -20.76 14.80 26.19
C TYR A 413 -19.65 15.81 26.55
N TYR A 414 -19.27 15.89 27.82
CA TYR A 414 -18.25 16.82 28.30
C TYR A 414 -16.82 16.43 27.90
N LEU A 415 -16.58 15.13 27.70
CA LEU A 415 -15.25 14.58 27.54
C LEU A 415 -14.92 14.13 26.11
N THR A 416 -15.88 14.18 25.18
CA THR A 416 -15.71 13.73 23.78
C THR A 416 -15.95 14.82 22.74
N ASN A 417 -16.67 15.91 23.05
CA ASN A 417 -17.07 16.90 22.04
C ASN A 417 -16.00 17.95 21.73
N ALA A 418 -15.29 18.45 22.75
CA ALA A 418 -14.16 19.34 22.51
C ALA A 418 -12.92 18.49 22.23
N GLU A 419 -12.44 18.50 20.99
CA GLU A 419 -11.38 17.62 20.46
C GLU A 419 -10.11 17.53 21.32
N GLU A 420 -9.76 18.59 22.05
CA GLU A 420 -8.61 18.61 22.96
C GLU A 420 -8.72 17.56 24.07
N VAL A 421 -9.93 17.32 24.59
CA VAL A 421 -10.18 16.44 25.74
C VAL A 421 -9.98 14.94 25.41
N PRO A 422 -10.57 14.38 24.34
CA PRO A 422 -10.26 13.01 23.93
C PRO A 422 -8.84 12.88 23.36
N ASN A 423 -8.28 13.90 22.70
CA ASN A 423 -6.90 13.84 22.20
C ASN A 423 -5.89 13.79 23.35
N ILE A 424 -6.09 14.59 24.41
CA ILE A 424 -5.17 14.60 25.55
C ILE A 424 -5.28 13.32 26.38
N HIS A 425 -6.42 12.63 26.41
CA HIS A 425 -6.55 11.28 26.98
C HIS A 425 -5.60 10.30 26.28
N ALA A 426 -5.67 10.24 24.95
CA ALA A 426 -4.84 9.35 24.14
C ALA A 426 -3.34 9.70 24.29
N GLN A 427 -3.01 10.99 24.27
CA GLN A 427 -1.65 11.47 24.50
C GLN A 427 -1.15 11.14 25.91
N LEU A 428 -1.98 11.27 26.95
CA LEU A 428 -1.59 10.93 28.32
C LEU A 428 -1.24 9.44 28.44
N ASN A 429 -2.08 8.55 27.88
CA ASN A 429 -1.83 7.11 27.90
C ASN A 429 -0.57 6.73 27.12
N MET A 430 -0.27 7.41 26.02
CA MET A 430 0.89 7.09 25.19
C MET A 430 2.18 7.76 25.64
N ILE A 431 2.16 9.09 25.73
CA ILE A 431 3.31 9.93 26.08
C ILE A 431 3.60 9.84 27.57
N GLY A 432 2.57 9.80 28.41
CA GLY A 432 2.72 9.64 29.86
C GLY A 432 2.76 8.20 30.32
N GLY A 433 2.02 7.32 29.67
CA GLY A 433 1.94 5.93 30.07
C GLY A 433 3.06 5.06 29.49
N VAL A 434 3.11 4.91 28.17
CA VAL A 434 4.03 3.95 27.54
C VAL A 434 5.47 4.46 27.51
N LEU A 435 5.70 5.69 27.04
CA LEU A 435 7.04 6.20 26.81
C LEU A 435 7.93 6.22 28.07
N PRO A 436 7.49 6.71 29.25
CA PRO A 436 8.37 6.77 30.41
C PRO A 436 8.85 5.39 30.83
N ALA A 437 7.99 4.38 30.81
CA ALA A 437 8.38 3.01 31.13
C ALA A 437 9.47 2.49 30.16
N LEU A 438 9.32 2.73 28.84
CA LEU A 438 10.35 2.39 27.85
C LEU A 438 11.66 3.15 28.10
N MET A 439 11.59 4.45 28.40
CA MET A 439 12.77 5.28 28.72
C MET A 439 13.48 4.80 29.99
N GLY A 440 12.74 4.37 31.01
CA GLY A 440 13.30 3.75 32.21
C GLY A 440 14.10 2.49 31.87
N VAL A 441 13.59 1.64 30.97
CA VAL A 441 14.33 0.46 30.47
C VAL A 441 15.58 0.89 29.69
N VAL A 442 15.51 1.93 28.87
CA VAL A 442 16.70 2.47 28.17
C VAL A 442 17.79 2.88 29.16
N TYR A 443 17.45 3.65 30.19
CA TYR A 443 18.42 4.07 31.21
C TYR A 443 19.03 2.89 31.98
N TRP A 444 18.26 1.82 32.19
CA TRP A 444 18.76 0.58 32.77
C TRP A 444 19.73 -0.17 31.84
N LEU A 445 19.43 -0.25 30.55
CA LEU A 445 20.20 -1.03 29.59
C LEU A 445 21.43 -0.31 29.05
N LEU A 446 21.49 1.03 29.11
CA LEU A 446 22.65 1.79 28.61
C LEU A 446 23.99 1.29 29.19
N PRO A 447 24.17 1.14 30.52
CA PRO A 447 25.42 0.64 31.08
C PRO A 447 25.79 -0.76 30.57
N GLU A 448 24.81 -1.64 30.44
CA GLU A 448 24.98 -3.02 29.95
C GLU A 448 25.40 -3.06 28.48
N LEU A 449 24.73 -2.27 27.62
CA LEU A 449 24.89 -2.34 26.17
C LEU A 449 26.05 -1.51 25.62
N VAL A 450 26.42 -0.41 26.30
CA VAL A 450 27.48 0.51 25.83
C VAL A 450 28.62 0.71 26.83
N GLY A 451 28.57 0.09 28.01
CA GLY A 451 29.65 0.14 29.00
C GLY A 451 29.84 1.49 29.69
N ARG A 452 28.85 2.40 29.58
CA ARG A 452 28.92 3.76 30.15
C ARG A 452 27.64 4.13 30.87
N GLN A 453 27.77 4.60 32.11
CA GLN A 453 26.63 5.07 32.90
C GLN A 453 26.09 6.41 32.35
N PRO A 454 24.76 6.58 32.25
CA PRO A 454 24.16 7.86 31.87
C PRO A 454 24.40 8.90 32.98
N GLU A 455 24.58 10.17 32.58
CA GLU A 455 24.84 11.26 33.52
C GLU A 455 23.65 11.46 34.49
N PRO A 456 23.81 11.29 35.82
CA PRO A 456 22.69 11.30 36.76
C PRO A 456 21.87 12.60 36.73
N ARG A 457 22.53 13.74 36.48
CA ARG A 457 21.87 15.05 36.35
C ARG A 457 20.90 15.08 35.16
N LEU A 458 21.27 14.48 34.03
CA LEU A 458 20.42 14.41 32.84
C LEU A 458 19.25 13.43 33.03
N VAL A 459 19.49 12.28 33.67
CA VAL A 459 18.42 11.32 34.03
C VAL A 459 17.38 12.00 34.92
N LYS A 460 17.84 12.75 35.93
CA LYS A 460 16.98 13.50 36.85
C LYS A 460 16.17 14.59 36.12
N ARG A 461 16.82 15.40 35.28
CA ARG A 461 16.15 16.43 34.45
C ARG A 461 15.13 15.80 33.50
N SER A 462 15.45 14.66 32.91
CA SER A 462 14.55 13.90 32.07
C SER A 462 13.30 13.46 32.83
N LEU A 463 13.45 12.81 33.98
CA LEU A 463 12.33 12.34 34.79
C LEU A 463 11.39 13.47 35.22
N TYR A 464 11.92 14.53 35.82
CA TYR A 464 11.09 15.63 36.32
C TYR A 464 10.54 16.52 35.21
N GLY A 465 11.31 16.75 34.13
CA GLY A 465 10.83 17.50 32.98
C GLY A 465 9.67 16.79 32.29
N ILE A 466 9.80 15.47 32.04
CA ILE A 466 8.73 14.67 31.45
C ILE A 466 7.53 14.60 32.39
N GLY A 467 7.74 14.24 33.67
CA GLY A 467 6.63 14.11 34.62
C GLY A 467 5.88 15.42 34.86
N GLY A 468 6.60 16.51 35.13
CA GLY A 468 6.03 17.83 35.32
C GLY A 468 5.38 18.39 34.05
N GLY A 469 6.01 18.20 32.89
CA GLY A 469 5.49 18.66 31.61
C GLY A 469 4.24 17.92 31.17
N ILE A 470 4.17 16.60 31.37
CA ILE A 470 2.96 15.82 31.08
C ILE A 470 1.81 16.25 31.96
N PHE A 471 2.06 16.43 33.26
CA PHE A 471 1.04 16.90 34.20
C PHE A 471 0.54 18.31 33.82
N ALA A 472 1.45 19.26 33.65
CA ALA A 472 1.10 20.64 33.32
C ALA A 472 0.35 20.72 31.99
N TYR A 473 0.88 20.10 30.93
CA TYR A 473 0.27 20.14 29.61
C TYR A 473 -1.10 19.45 29.59
N TYR A 474 -1.25 18.33 30.31
CA TYR A 474 -2.53 17.64 30.45
C TYR A 474 -3.59 18.53 31.11
N VAL A 475 -3.27 19.11 32.27
CA VAL A 475 -4.21 19.96 33.01
C VAL A 475 -4.58 21.20 32.20
N THR A 476 -3.59 21.86 31.60
CA THR A 476 -3.83 23.05 30.76
C THR A 476 -4.73 22.71 29.57
N THR A 477 -4.43 21.63 28.84
CA THR A 477 -5.22 21.22 27.67
C THR A 477 -6.64 20.82 28.06
N LEU A 478 -6.82 20.10 29.17
CA LEU A 478 -8.13 19.71 29.69
C LEU A 478 -8.97 20.95 30.06
N VAL A 479 -8.40 21.89 30.79
CA VAL A 479 -9.09 23.13 31.19
C VAL A 479 -9.48 23.95 29.98
N LEU A 480 -8.55 24.16 29.03
CA LEU A 480 -8.82 24.90 27.80
C LEU A 480 -9.92 24.23 26.96
N GLY A 481 -9.89 22.89 26.83
CA GLY A 481 -10.92 22.14 26.13
C GLY A 481 -12.31 22.29 26.78
N LEU A 482 -12.39 22.27 28.12
CA LEU A 482 -13.65 22.48 28.84
C LEU A 482 -14.17 23.92 28.73
N VAL A 483 -13.28 24.91 28.77
CA VAL A 483 -13.66 26.33 28.53
C VAL A 483 -14.19 26.50 27.10
N ARG A 484 -13.49 25.93 26.11
CA ARG A 484 -13.94 25.95 24.71
C ARG A 484 -15.29 25.28 24.52
N LEU A 485 -15.53 24.15 25.19
CA LEU A 485 -16.84 23.50 25.18
C LEU A 485 -17.92 24.42 25.72
N GLY A 486 -17.65 25.18 26.78
CA GLY A 486 -18.56 26.19 27.31
C GLY A 486 -18.96 27.24 26.27
N LEU A 487 -18.01 27.71 25.47
CA LEU A 487 -18.23 28.64 24.36
C LEU A 487 -19.04 28.01 23.21
N MET A 488 -18.76 26.76 22.86
CA MET A 488 -19.53 26.02 21.85
C MET A 488 -21.00 25.84 22.29
N ARG A 489 -21.27 25.67 23.59
CA ARG A 489 -22.64 25.61 24.13
C ARG A 489 -23.40 26.93 24.01
N GLN A 490 -22.70 28.04 23.81
CA GLN A 490 -23.30 29.35 23.53
C GLN A 490 -23.58 29.56 22.02
N GLY A 491 -23.40 28.53 21.18
CA GLY A 491 -23.70 28.57 19.75
C GLY A 491 -22.53 28.89 18.83
N LEU A 492 -21.32 29.04 19.38
CA LEU A 492 -20.11 29.30 18.58
C LEU A 492 -19.65 28.03 17.85
N SER A 493 -19.16 28.20 16.61
CA SER A 493 -18.48 27.13 15.89
C SER A 493 -17.18 26.72 16.60
N SER A 494 -16.66 25.51 16.33
CA SER A 494 -15.43 25.03 16.96
C SER A 494 -14.23 25.96 16.72
N VAL A 495 -14.14 26.54 15.52
CA VAL A 495 -13.10 27.50 15.14
C VAL A 495 -13.30 28.83 15.89
N ALA A 496 -14.51 29.38 15.87
CA ALA A 496 -14.80 30.65 16.57
C ALA A 496 -14.61 30.54 18.09
N ALA A 497 -14.99 29.39 18.68
CA ALA A 497 -14.77 29.11 20.09
C ALA A 497 -13.27 29.01 20.44
N ALA A 498 -12.44 28.47 19.54
CA ALA A 498 -10.99 28.43 19.73
C ALA A 498 -10.37 29.84 19.61
N GLU A 499 -10.85 30.66 18.68
CA GLU A 499 -10.38 32.06 18.52
C GLU A 499 -10.69 32.92 19.75
N GLN A 500 -11.85 32.73 20.37
CA GLN A 500 -12.23 33.46 21.59
C GLN A 500 -11.35 33.14 22.80
N LEU A 501 -10.61 32.03 22.80
CA LEU A 501 -9.60 31.76 23.84
C LEU A 501 -8.43 32.76 23.77
N GLY A 502 -8.28 33.46 22.64
CA GLY A 502 -7.25 34.47 22.42
C GLY A 502 -5.84 33.90 22.52
N TRP A 503 -4.86 34.79 22.74
CA TRP A 503 -3.46 34.40 22.82
C TRP A 503 -3.10 33.68 24.12
N LEU A 504 -3.94 33.79 25.16
CA LEU A 504 -3.67 33.16 26.45
C LEU A 504 -3.59 31.64 26.34
N ALA A 505 -4.47 31.01 25.57
CA ALA A 505 -4.48 29.56 25.37
C ALA A 505 -3.16 29.01 24.78
N PRO A 506 -2.68 29.47 23.60
CA PRO A 506 -1.41 29.00 23.05
C PRO A 506 -0.22 29.32 23.98
N TRP A 507 -0.20 30.47 24.66
CA TRP A 507 0.83 30.79 25.65
C TRP A 507 0.87 29.77 26.80
N LEU A 508 -0.29 29.46 27.40
CA LEU A 508 -0.38 28.47 28.47
C LEU A 508 0.04 27.08 28.00
N LEU A 509 -0.35 26.67 26.78
CA LEU A 509 0.05 25.39 26.19
C LEU A 509 1.57 25.33 25.95
N MET A 510 2.18 26.41 25.48
CA MET A 510 3.62 26.46 25.26
C MET A 510 4.40 26.43 26.58
N ILE A 511 4.00 27.23 27.57
CA ILE A 511 4.64 27.27 28.89
C ILE A 511 4.52 25.91 29.58
N SER A 512 3.34 25.29 29.52
CA SER A 512 3.09 23.98 30.14
C SER A 512 3.82 22.83 29.46
N ALA A 513 4.11 22.90 28.17
CA ALA A 513 4.91 21.89 27.46
C ALA A 513 6.43 22.12 27.53
N LEU A 514 6.92 23.30 27.92
CA LEU A 514 8.37 23.57 28.02
C LEU A 514 9.12 22.54 28.90
N PRO A 515 8.63 22.14 30.09
CA PRO A 515 9.29 21.11 30.89
C PRO A 515 9.39 19.76 30.17
N LEU A 516 8.36 19.39 29.38
CA LEU A 516 8.36 18.15 28.60
C LEU A 516 9.46 18.16 27.55
N VAL A 517 9.61 19.26 26.82
CA VAL A 517 10.67 19.44 25.81
C VAL A 517 12.05 19.37 26.44
N LEU A 518 12.26 20.07 27.57
CA LEU A 518 13.51 20.00 28.32
C LEU A 518 13.79 18.58 28.84
N GLY A 519 12.75 17.84 29.22
CA GLY A 519 12.83 16.45 29.64
C GLY A 519 13.26 15.51 28.50
N PHE A 520 12.68 15.66 27.30
CA PHE A 520 13.11 14.92 26.11
C PHE A 520 14.50 15.31 25.63
N PHE A 521 14.84 16.59 25.68
CA PHE A 521 16.19 17.06 25.38
C PHE A 521 17.22 16.46 26.34
N ALA A 522 16.92 16.41 27.64
CA ALA A 522 17.79 15.78 28.63
C ALA A 522 17.95 14.26 28.37
N PHE A 523 16.87 13.57 28.00
CA PHE A 523 16.93 12.16 27.60
C PHE A 523 17.81 11.95 26.36
N ALA A 524 17.56 12.71 25.29
CA ALA A 524 18.32 12.60 24.06
C ALA A 524 19.81 12.89 24.29
N THR A 525 20.12 13.90 25.08
CA THR A 525 21.48 14.25 25.46
C THR A 525 22.14 13.12 26.27
N ALA A 526 21.41 12.51 27.22
CA ALA A 526 21.94 11.41 28.02
C ALA A 526 22.27 10.18 27.16
N VAL A 527 21.36 9.78 26.26
CA VAL A 527 21.57 8.67 25.32
C VAL A 527 22.74 8.97 24.37
N TYR A 528 22.81 10.18 23.82
CA TYR A 528 23.88 10.58 22.90
C TYR A 528 25.27 10.61 23.57
N ARG A 529 25.35 11.09 24.82
CA ARG A 529 26.59 11.13 25.62
C ARG A 529 27.01 9.75 26.13
N ALA A 530 26.07 8.82 26.29
CA ALA A 530 26.37 7.45 26.70
C ALA A 530 26.91 6.58 25.55
N THR A 531 26.68 6.96 24.28
CA THR A 531 26.95 6.12 23.09
C THR A 531 28.17 6.49 22.21
N PRO A 532 29.23 7.21 22.65
CA PRO A 532 30.29 7.65 21.74
C PRO A 532 31.06 6.49 21.09
N ALA A 533 31.35 5.42 21.84
CA ALA A 533 32.02 4.23 21.31
C ALA A 533 31.17 3.50 20.25
N TYR A 534 29.86 3.41 20.47
CA TYR A 534 28.93 2.87 19.49
C TYR A 534 28.89 3.73 18.21
N ARG A 535 28.77 5.05 18.35
CA ARG A 535 28.70 5.96 17.20
C ARG A 535 30.00 5.97 16.39
N THR A 536 31.15 5.85 17.05
CA THR A 536 32.45 5.74 16.37
C THR A 536 32.55 4.45 15.55
N ARG A 537 32.12 3.30 16.12
CA ARG A 537 32.02 2.03 15.38
C ARG A 537 31.05 2.15 14.20
N MET A 538 29.88 2.73 14.41
CA MET A 538 28.88 2.93 13.36
C MET A 538 29.42 3.82 12.23
N ALA A 539 30.12 4.91 12.56
CA ALA A 539 30.74 5.79 11.56
C ALA A 539 31.84 5.06 10.77
N ALA A 540 32.65 4.23 11.44
CA ALA A 540 33.65 3.40 10.77
C ALA A 540 32.99 2.34 9.85
N GLU A 541 31.93 1.67 10.30
CA GLU A 541 31.15 0.74 9.49
C GLU A 541 30.48 1.43 8.29
N MET A 542 29.96 2.64 8.47
CA MET A 542 29.42 3.48 7.39
C MET A 542 30.48 3.95 6.41
N GLY A 543 31.69 4.25 6.88
CA GLY A 543 32.83 4.53 6.00
C GLY A 543 33.25 3.31 5.17
N GLN A 544 33.05 2.10 5.69
CA GLN A 544 33.35 0.84 5.00
C GLN A 544 32.20 0.31 4.12
N LEU A 545 30.97 0.80 4.32
CA LEU A 545 29.76 0.37 3.61
C LEU A 545 29.87 0.49 2.08
N PRO A 546 30.42 1.58 1.50
CA PRO A 546 30.71 1.65 0.07
C PRO A 546 31.57 0.47 -0.41
N GLY A 547 32.61 0.09 0.35
CA GLY A 547 33.47 -1.05 0.02
C GLY A 547 32.82 -2.43 0.17
N ARG A 548 31.72 -2.57 0.94
CA ARG A 548 30.97 -3.83 1.09
C ARG A 548 29.99 -4.08 -0.06
N PHE A 549 29.49 -3.00 -0.68
CA PHE A 549 28.54 -3.06 -1.80
C PHE A 549 29.18 -2.71 -3.15
N ALA A 550 30.40 -2.18 -3.14
CA ALA A 550 31.30 -2.14 -4.29
C ALA A 550 31.96 -3.52 -4.43
N GLY A 551 31.49 -4.31 -5.39
CA GLY A 551 32.14 -5.58 -5.74
C GLY A 551 33.38 -5.35 -6.60
N PRO A 552 34.31 -6.32 -6.67
CA PRO A 552 35.32 -6.31 -7.71
C PRO A 552 34.64 -6.25 -9.08
N MET A 553 35.18 -5.44 -9.99
CA MET A 553 34.58 -5.31 -11.32
C MET A 553 34.42 -6.70 -11.96
N PRO A 554 33.22 -7.03 -12.49
CA PRO A 554 33.01 -8.29 -13.17
C PRO A 554 34.06 -8.50 -14.27
N ALA A 555 34.79 -9.61 -14.27
CA ALA A 555 35.86 -9.89 -15.24
C ALA A 555 35.41 -9.76 -16.72
N ARG A 556 34.11 -9.93 -16.98
CA ARG A 556 33.48 -9.69 -18.29
C ARG A 556 33.61 -8.25 -18.80
N LEU A 557 33.75 -7.23 -17.93
CA LEU A 557 33.97 -5.84 -18.34
C LEU A 557 35.30 -5.63 -19.05
N GLY A 558 36.30 -6.48 -18.80
CA GLY A 558 37.55 -6.49 -19.58
C GLY A 558 37.30 -6.81 -21.07
N ARG A 559 36.16 -7.44 -21.41
CA ARG A 559 35.82 -7.89 -22.78
C ARG A 559 34.76 -7.03 -23.48
N ILE A 560 34.08 -6.14 -22.75
CA ILE A 560 32.98 -5.31 -23.28
C ILE A 560 33.52 -3.89 -23.53
N PRO A 561 33.30 -3.26 -24.70
CA PRO A 561 33.76 -1.90 -24.93
C PRO A 561 33.14 -0.90 -23.96
N LEU A 562 33.94 0.03 -23.45
CA LEU A 562 33.54 1.00 -22.42
C LEU A 562 32.35 1.88 -22.86
N ALA A 563 32.28 2.17 -24.16
CA ALA A 563 31.17 2.88 -24.78
C ALA A 563 29.80 2.21 -24.55
N TYR A 564 29.72 0.89 -24.42
CA TYR A 564 28.44 0.21 -24.13
C TYR A 564 27.96 0.48 -22.71
N VAL A 565 28.87 0.45 -21.74
CA VAL A 565 28.53 0.63 -20.31
C VAL A 565 28.22 2.10 -20.02
N VAL A 566 29.00 3.02 -20.59
CA VAL A 566 28.75 4.46 -20.54
C VAL A 566 27.50 4.83 -21.34
N GLY A 567 27.27 4.18 -22.50
CA GLY A 567 26.06 4.39 -23.30
C GLY A 567 24.78 3.95 -22.59
N MET A 568 24.81 2.85 -21.84
CA MET A 568 23.69 2.42 -20.99
C MET A 568 23.37 3.46 -19.90
N GLU A 569 24.41 4.01 -19.27
CA GLU A 569 24.25 5.08 -18.26
C GLU A 569 23.68 6.36 -18.87
N LEU A 570 24.20 6.77 -20.03
CA LEU A 570 23.75 7.96 -20.75
C LEU A 570 22.29 7.82 -21.18
N LEU A 571 21.92 6.68 -21.78
CA LEU A 571 20.53 6.42 -22.19
C LEU A 571 19.60 6.38 -20.98
N GLY A 572 19.97 5.67 -19.89
CA GLY A 572 19.17 5.66 -18.66
C GLY A 572 18.98 7.08 -18.09
N GLY A 573 20.07 7.84 -17.99
CA GLY A 573 20.06 9.22 -17.49
C GLY A 573 19.19 10.17 -18.32
N LEU A 574 19.18 10.05 -19.66
CA LEU A 574 18.36 10.89 -20.53
C LEU A 574 16.85 10.73 -20.30
N PHE A 575 16.42 9.60 -19.73
CA PHE A 575 15.04 9.35 -19.31
C PHE A 575 14.81 9.57 -17.80
N GLY A 576 15.77 10.17 -17.10
CA GLY A 576 15.68 10.44 -15.66
C GLY A 576 16.03 9.24 -14.79
N TRP A 577 16.64 8.18 -15.34
CA TRP A 577 17.06 6.97 -14.63
C TRP A 577 18.59 6.75 -14.69
N PRO A 578 19.41 7.68 -14.17
CA PRO A 578 20.84 7.43 -14.01
C PRO A 578 21.09 6.25 -13.04
N GLY A 579 22.17 5.51 -13.24
CA GLY A 579 22.65 4.43 -12.37
C GLY A 579 22.71 3.04 -13.00
N LEU A 580 22.15 2.84 -14.20
CA LEU A 580 22.16 1.54 -14.89
C LEU A 580 23.58 1.07 -15.25
N GLY A 581 24.44 1.97 -15.72
CA GLY A 581 25.83 1.64 -16.05
C GLY A 581 26.69 1.40 -14.81
N TRP A 582 26.42 2.14 -13.73
CA TRP A 582 27.03 1.89 -12.41
C TRP A 582 26.69 0.50 -11.87
N LEU A 583 25.43 0.07 -12.03
CA LEU A 583 24.99 -1.26 -11.62
C LEU A 583 25.73 -2.33 -12.42
N TYR A 584 25.86 -2.11 -13.72
CA TYR A 584 26.55 -3.01 -14.63
C TYR A 584 28.05 -3.11 -14.33
N ALA A 585 28.66 -2.00 -13.89
CA ALA A 585 30.06 -1.91 -13.45
C ALA A 585 30.33 -2.59 -12.09
N GLY A 586 29.30 -3.17 -11.44
CA GLY A 586 29.42 -3.82 -10.14
C GLY A 586 29.44 -2.86 -8.96
N GLN A 587 29.04 -1.60 -9.17
CA GLN A 587 28.99 -0.55 -8.16
C GLN A 587 27.54 -0.35 -7.69
N ALA A 588 27.03 -1.28 -6.89
CA ALA A 588 25.62 -1.33 -6.52
C ALA A 588 25.16 -0.10 -5.73
N LEU A 589 26.03 0.47 -4.88
CA LEU A 589 25.66 1.61 -4.04
C LEU A 589 25.38 2.91 -4.84
N PRO A 590 26.32 3.43 -5.68
CA PRO A 590 26.04 4.60 -6.50
C PRO A 590 24.92 4.31 -7.51
N ALA A 591 24.83 3.07 -8.02
CA ALA A 591 23.75 2.68 -8.92
C ALA A 591 22.37 2.80 -8.28
N VAL A 592 22.16 2.22 -7.11
CA VAL A 592 20.87 2.25 -6.40
C VAL A 592 20.52 3.67 -5.98
N ALA A 593 21.50 4.46 -5.51
CA ALA A 593 21.27 5.85 -5.14
C ALA A 593 20.78 6.67 -6.35
N LEU A 594 21.44 6.55 -7.50
CA LEU A 594 21.06 7.25 -8.73
C LEU A 594 19.72 6.77 -9.29
N LEU A 595 19.46 5.45 -9.26
CA LEU A 595 18.21 4.87 -9.76
C LEU A 595 16.99 5.23 -8.92
N LEU A 596 17.19 5.60 -7.64
CA LEU A 596 16.11 6.10 -6.78
C LEU A 596 15.97 7.62 -6.86
N ALA A 597 17.08 8.35 -6.79
CA ALA A 597 17.06 9.81 -6.77
C ALA A 597 16.74 10.42 -8.14
N GLY A 598 17.25 9.84 -9.22
CA GLY A 598 17.09 10.36 -10.56
C GLY A 598 15.62 10.51 -10.99
N PRO A 599 14.79 9.45 -10.86
CA PRO A 599 13.38 9.53 -11.23
C PRO A 599 12.60 10.43 -10.28
N ALA A 600 12.93 10.40 -8.99
CA ALA A 600 12.30 11.29 -8.00
C ALA A 600 12.58 12.77 -8.31
N ILE A 601 13.78 13.12 -8.76
CA ILE A 601 14.10 14.50 -9.13
C ILE A 601 13.46 14.87 -10.47
N SER A 602 13.63 14.02 -11.48
CA SER A 602 13.24 14.31 -12.87
C SER A 602 11.73 14.27 -13.08
N TRP A 603 11.02 13.37 -12.39
CA TRP A 603 9.60 13.10 -12.63
C TRP A 603 8.71 13.42 -11.44
N ALA A 604 9.28 13.88 -10.33
CA ALA A 604 8.51 14.46 -9.23
C ALA A 604 9.00 15.86 -8.86
N LEU A 605 10.20 16.01 -8.29
CA LEU A 605 10.63 17.29 -7.71
C LEU A 605 10.63 18.46 -8.71
N LEU A 606 11.23 18.29 -9.88
CA LEU A 606 11.27 19.35 -10.90
C LEU A 606 9.88 19.67 -11.45
N PRO A 607 9.06 18.67 -11.84
CA PRO A 607 7.63 18.89 -12.10
C PRO A 607 6.90 19.68 -11.02
N MET A 608 7.15 19.41 -9.73
CA MET A 608 6.52 20.13 -8.61
C MET A 608 6.94 21.59 -8.56
N LEU A 609 8.25 21.84 -8.62
CA LEU A 609 8.83 23.17 -8.46
C LEU A 609 8.54 24.08 -9.66
N PHE A 610 8.48 23.51 -10.86
CA PHE A 610 8.36 24.25 -12.12
C PHE A 610 6.99 24.10 -12.80
N SER A 611 6.00 23.49 -12.12
CA SER A 611 4.63 23.41 -12.62
C SER A 611 4.02 24.81 -12.72
N PRO A 612 3.30 25.13 -13.81
CA PRO A 612 2.53 26.38 -13.89
C PRO A 612 1.39 26.44 -12.87
N PHE A 613 1.05 25.32 -12.23
CA PHE A 613 -0.06 25.20 -11.27
C PHE A 613 0.37 25.33 -9.80
N THR A 614 1.67 25.49 -9.50
CA THR A 614 2.18 25.55 -8.11
C THR A 614 2.58 26.95 -7.64
N ASP A 615 2.40 27.96 -8.50
CA ASP A 615 2.59 29.40 -8.23
C ASP A 615 3.88 29.74 -7.44
N THR A 616 4.98 29.07 -7.79
CA THR A 616 6.30 29.31 -7.20
C THR A 616 7.11 30.32 -8.02
N VAL A 617 8.17 30.90 -7.47
CA VAL A 617 9.11 31.76 -8.23
C VAL A 617 9.75 31.02 -9.43
N LEU A 618 9.70 29.69 -9.43
CA LEU A 618 10.25 28.83 -10.46
C LEU A 618 9.22 28.45 -11.53
N SER A 619 7.91 28.64 -11.30
CA SER A 619 6.82 28.28 -12.23
C SER A 619 6.94 28.96 -13.59
N GLN A 620 7.54 30.16 -13.63
CA GLN A 620 7.79 30.95 -14.85
C GLN A 620 8.62 30.21 -15.92
N TRP A 621 9.39 29.19 -15.55
CA TRP A 621 10.23 28.43 -16.48
C TRP A 621 9.56 27.15 -17.01
N GLY A 622 8.47 26.70 -16.38
CA GLY A 622 7.68 25.56 -16.82
C GLY A 622 8.43 24.21 -16.91
N TRP A 623 7.77 23.25 -17.54
CA TRP A 623 8.32 21.92 -17.87
C TRP A 623 9.58 21.91 -18.77
N PRO A 624 9.88 22.94 -19.61
CA PRO A 624 11.12 22.99 -20.39
C PRO A 624 12.41 22.85 -19.58
N VAL A 625 12.40 23.09 -18.26
CA VAL A 625 13.57 22.83 -17.38
C VAL A 625 14.09 21.38 -17.48
N LEU A 626 13.21 20.41 -17.76
CA LEU A 626 13.58 19.01 -17.93
C LEU A 626 14.44 18.77 -19.17
N LEU A 627 14.27 19.59 -20.22
CA LEU A 627 15.09 19.52 -21.44
C LEU A 627 16.56 19.88 -21.18
N VAL A 628 16.83 20.62 -20.11
CA VAL A 628 18.19 20.96 -19.67
C VAL A 628 18.68 19.96 -18.60
N TRP A 629 17.84 19.63 -17.63
CA TRP A 629 18.21 18.75 -16.52
C TRP A 629 18.55 17.32 -16.98
N LEU A 630 17.75 16.73 -17.88
CA LEU A 630 17.93 15.34 -18.31
C LEU A 630 19.28 15.14 -19.04
N PRO A 631 19.68 15.96 -20.03
CA PRO A 631 21.00 15.86 -20.64
C PRO A 631 22.15 16.10 -19.66
N VAL A 632 22.02 17.08 -18.75
CA VAL A 632 23.08 17.44 -17.79
C VAL A 632 23.30 16.30 -16.78
N SER A 633 22.23 15.79 -16.18
CA SER A 633 22.30 14.67 -15.22
C SER A 633 22.83 13.39 -15.88
N ALA A 634 22.39 13.09 -17.11
CA ALA A 634 22.88 11.96 -17.89
C ALA A 634 24.38 12.09 -18.21
N GLY A 635 24.80 13.27 -18.68
CA GLY A 635 26.20 13.57 -19.01
C GLY A 635 27.12 13.49 -17.80
N LEU A 636 26.70 14.05 -16.66
CA LEU A 636 27.45 13.98 -15.40
C LEU A 636 27.62 12.53 -14.93
N SER A 637 26.53 11.75 -14.87
CA SER A 637 26.61 10.37 -14.40
C SER A 637 27.44 9.48 -15.33
N ALA A 638 27.23 9.62 -16.66
CA ALA A 638 27.98 8.89 -17.67
C ALA A 638 29.48 9.28 -17.68
N GLY A 639 29.79 10.56 -17.49
CA GLY A 639 31.15 11.08 -17.40
C GLY A 639 31.89 10.53 -16.17
N LEU A 640 31.25 10.58 -15.00
CA LEU A 640 31.80 10.01 -13.75
C LEU A 640 32.02 8.50 -13.87
N LEU A 641 31.06 7.77 -14.45
CA LEU A 641 31.22 6.34 -14.72
C LEU A 641 32.37 6.08 -15.69
N GLY A 642 32.51 6.89 -16.73
CA GLY A 642 33.59 6.81 -17.71
C GLY A 642 34.97 7.00 -17.08
N LEU A 643 35.12 8.01 -16.22
CA LEU A 643 36.35 8.24 -15.44
C LEU A 643 36.65 7.08 -14.50
N PHE A 644 35.64 6.60 -13.78
CA PHE A 644 35.76 5.47 -12.86
C PHE A 644 36.21 4.19 -13.58
N LEU A 645 35.59 3.87 -14.71
CA LEU A 645 35.95 2.72 -15.54
C LEU A 645 37.35 2.85 -16.15
N ARG A 646 37.81 4.06 -16.52
CA ARG A 646 39.18 4.27 -17.01
C ARG A 646 40.22 3.96 -15.92
N ALA A 647 39.95 4.32 -14.68
CA ALA A 647 40.89 4.16 -13.57
C ALA A 647 40.93 2.72 -13.00
N HIS A 648 39.84 1.95 -13.08
CA HIS A 648 39.71 0.69 -12.31
C HIS A 648 39.44 -0.56 -13.16
N ARG A 649 39.43 -0.45 -14.50
CA ARG A 649 39.10 -1.59 -15.37
C ARG A 649 40.23 -2.63 -15.37
N PRO A 650 39.90 -3.93 -15.19
CA PRO A 650 40.91 -4.99 -15.28
C PRO A 650 41.44 -5.13 -16.72
N VAL A 651 42.77 -5.08 -16.86
CA VAL A 651 43.47 -5.36 -18.13
C VAL A 651 43.32 -6.85 -18.44
N PRO A 652 42.83 -7.24 -19.65
CA PRO A 652 42.77 -8.65 -20.01
C PRO A 652 44.18 -9.23 -20.11
N HIS A 653 44.51 -10.24 -19.30
CA HIS A 653 45.74 -11.01 -19.46
C HIS A 653 45.76 -11.68 -20.83
N HIS A 654 46.62 -11.20 -21.72
CA HIS A 654 46.98 -11.91 -22.94
C HIS A 654 47.86 -13.11 -22.55
N VAL A 655 47.30 -14.30 -22.59
CA VAL A 655 48.08 -15.54 -22.62
C VAL A 655 48.80 -15.56 -23.96
N THR A 656 50.13 -15.48 -23.95
CA THR A 656 50.99 -15.65 -25.13
C THR A 656 50.66 -16.99 -25.80
N PRO A 657 50.20 -17.02 -27.07
CA PRO A 657 49.87 -18.26 -27.74
C PRO A 657 51.15 -18.98 -28.19
N SER A 658 51.23 -20.28 -27.89
CA SER A 658 52.21 -21.22 -28.45
C SER A 658 52.08 -21.28 -29.99
N PRO A 659 53.17 -21.41 -30.77
CA PRO A 659 53.13 -21.31 -32.22
C PRO A 659 52.68 -22.65 -32.84
N ALA A 660 51.38 -22.86 -32.99
CA ALA A 660 50.84 -23.77 -34.00
C ALA A 660 49.36 -23.50 -34.25
N ARG A 661 49.02 -23.35 -35.53
CA ARG A 661 47.70 -23.06 -36.14
C ARG A 661 47.26 -21.61 -36.10
N THR A 662 47.33 -21.01 -37.29
CA THR A 662 46.61 -19.80 -37.71
C THR A 662 45.19 -19.77 -37.12
N PRO A 663 44.86 -18.77 -36.28
CA PRO A 663 43.50 -18.62 -35.78
C PRO A 663 42.62 -18.10 -36.92
N ALA A 664 41.60 -18.88 -37.28
CA ALA A 664 40.49 -18.36 -38.05
C ALA A 664 39.91 -17.15 -37.29
N LYS A 665 39.68 -16.02 -37.99
CA LYS A 665 39.02 -14.83 -37.43
C LYS A 665 37.80 -15.28 -36.62
N PRO A 666 37.66 -14.89 -35.34
CA PRO A 666 36.46 -15.21 -34.60
C PRO A 666 35.29 -14.52 -35.31
N SER A 667 34.41 -15.32 -35.91
CA SER A 667 33.12 -14.80 -36.39
C SER A 667 32.41 -14.18 -35.18
N PRO A 668 31.89 -12.95 -35.27
CA PRO A 668 31.12 -12.37 -34.19
C PRO A 668 29.98 -13.33 -33.83
N THR A 669 30.00 -13.86 -32.62
CA THR A 669 28.95 -14.75 -32.14
C THR A 669 27.63 -13.99 -32.26
N PRO A 670 26.68 -14.47 -33.08
CA PRO A 670 25.43 -13.75 -33.27
C PRO A 670 24.69 -13.70 -31.94
N ILE A 671 24.28 -12.49 -31.54
CA ILE A 671 23.43 -12.27 -30.36
C ILE A 671 22.24 -13.24 -30.48
N PRO A 672 21.89 -14.01 -29.41
CA PRO A 672 20.80 -14.98 -29.45
C PRO A 672 19.54 -14.32 -30.00
N ARG A 673 18.89 -14.94 -31.01
CA ARG A 673 17.71 -14.37 -31.69
C ARG A 673 16.63 -13.93 -30.69
N GLY A 674 16.44 -14.68 -29.60
CA GLY A 674 15.50 -14.32 -28.53
C GLY A 674 15.86 -13.04 -27.76
N LEU A 675 17.15 -12.70 -27.61
CA LEU A 675 17.59 -11.45 -26.96
C LEU A 675 17.45 -10.25 -27.90
N LYS A 676 17.68 -10.44 -29.22
CA LYS A 676 17.41 -9.39 -30.23
C LYS A 676 15.91 -9.10 -30.35
N ILE A 677 15.07 -10.13 -30.34
CA ILE A 677 13.62 -10.01 -30.39
C ILE A 677 13.09 -9.38 -29.10
N GLY A 678 13.57 -9.81 -27.93
CA GLY A 678 13.18 -9.24 -26.64
C GLY A 678 13.61 -7.78 -26.44
N ALA A 679 14.85 -7.43 -26.83
CA ALA A 679 15.32 -6.05 -26.79
C ALA A 679 14.61 -5.17 -27.83
N GLY A 680 14.34 -5.72 -29.02
CA GLY A 680 13.57 -5.04 -30.08
C GLY A 680 12.13 -4.77 -29.66
N PHE A 681 11.46 -5.73 -29.00
CA PHE A 681 10.09 -5.55 -28.49
C PHE A 681 10.05 -4.54 -27.34
N LEU A 682 11.03 -4.57 -26.44
CA LEU A 682 11.15 -3.59 -25.36
C LEU A 682 11.42 -2.17 -25.89
N LEU A 683 12.31 -2.04 -26.89
CA LEU A 683 12.55 -0.78 -27.60
C LEU A 683 11.31 -0.31 -28.37
N LEU A 684 10.56 -1.22 -29.00
CA LEU A 684 9.33 -0.89 -29.73
C LEU A 684 8.23 -0.39 -28.79
N VAL A 685 8.05 -1.06 -27.64
CA VAL A 685 7.09 -0.64 -26.60
C VAL A 685 7.51 0.70 -25.99
N LEU A 686 8.79 0.87 -25.64
CA LEU A 686 9.31 2.11 -25.07
C LEU A 686 9.33 3.28 -26.07
N LEU A 687 9.50 3.03 -27.38
CA LEU A 687 9.38 4.03 -28.43
C LEU A 687 7.91 4.35 -28.76
N SER A 688 7.00 3.37 -28.66
CA SER A 688 5.57 3.55 -29.01
C SER A 688 4.81 4.46 -28.03
N VAL A 689 5.18 4.47 -26.75
CA VAL A 689 4.50 5.28 -25.72
C VAL A 689 4.58 6.80 -26.01
N PRO A 690 5.73 7.36 -26.44
CA PRO A 690 5.80 8.74 -26.92
C PRO A 690 5.49 8.91 -28.41
N LEU A 691 5.68 7.89 -29.28
CA LEU A 691 5.41 8.04 -30.73
C LEU A 691 3.92 8.03 -31.08
N VAL A 692 3.06 7.34 -30.32
CA VAL A 692 1.62 7.26 -30.64
C VAL A 692 0.97 8.65 -30.61
N PRO A 693 1.18 9.51 -29.60
CA PRO A 693 0.72 10.90 -29.64
C PRO A 693 1.39 11.76 -30.73
N LEU A 694 2.66 11.46 -31.05
CA LEU A 694 3.46 12.25 -32.00
C LEU A 694 3.16 11.93 -33.47
N LEU A 695 2.72 10.69 -33.76
CA LEU A 695 2.34 10.20 -35.09
C LEU A 695 0.83 10.21 -35.33
N SER A 696 0.01 10.26 -34.28
CA SER A 696 -1.45 10.32 -34.43
C SER A 696 -1.93 11.66 -34.96
N GLY A 697 -1.09 12.71 -34.95
CA GLY A 697 -1.47 14.07 -35.30
C GLY A 697 -2.61 14.53 -34.41
N LEU A 698 -2.32 15.31 -33.37
CA LEU A 698 -3.40 16.06 -32.72
C LEU A 698 -4.12 16.83 -33.84
N PRO A 699 -5.44 16.65 -34.01
CA PRO A 699 -6.20 17.43 -34.98
C PRO A 699 -5.93 18.89 -34.65
N ALA A 700 -5.38 19.63 -35.60
CA ALA A 700 -5.13 21.06 -35.47
C ALA A 700 -6.43 21.87 -35.43
N ASP A 701 -7.58 21.19 -35.56
CA ASP A 701 -8.91 21.76 -35.50
C ASP A 701 -9.74 20.96 -34.47
N LEU A 702 -9.69 21.39 -33.21
CA LEU A 702 -10.63 20.96 -32.16
C LEU A 702 -12.01 21.66 -32.32
N SER A 703 -12.20 22.45 -33.37
CA SER A 703 -13.41 23.23 -33.64
C SER A 703 -14.53 22.46 -34.35
N SER A 704 -14.42 21.14 -34.51
CA SER A 704 -15.49 20.36 -35.15
C SER A 704 -16.77 20.41 -34.29
N PRO A 705 -17.90 20.94 -34.82
CA PRO A 705 -19.13 21.07 -34.05
C PRO A 705 -19.62 19.71 -33.56
N GLN A 706 -20.07 19.64 -32.29
CA GLN A 706 -20.61 18.44 -31.66
C GLN A 706 -21.78 17.88 -32.52
N PRO A 707 -21.77 16.58 -32.88
CA PRO A 707 -22.82 16.01 -33.70
C PRO A 707 -24.14 15.89 -32.93
N LEU A 708 -25.26 16.13 -33.61
CA LEU A 708 -26.61 15.84 -33.08
C LEU A 708 -26.80 14.31 -32.96
N VAL A 709 -27.29 13.83 -31.82
CA VAL A 709 -27.52 12.40 -31.55
C VAL A 709 -29.02 12.12 -31.39
N ASP A 710 -29.57 11.18 -32.16
CA ASP A 710 -31.01 10.88 -32.15
C ASP A 710 -31.49 10.25 -30.82
N GLU A 711 -30.70 9.34 -30.23
CA GLU A 711 -31.00 8.65 -28.97
C GLU A 711 -29.80 8.61 -28.02
N LEU A 712 -30.08 8.67 -26.71
CA LEU A 712 -29.07 8.72 -25.65
C LEU A 712 -28.36 7.36 -25.51
N PRO A 713 -27.05 7.23 -25.84
CA PRO A 713 -26.36 5.94 -25.84
C PRO A 713 -26.38 5.25 -24.47
N ASP A 714 -26.41 3.90 -24.43
CA ASP A 714 -26.54 3.10 -23.19
C ASP A 714 -25.44 3.35 -22.13
N ARG A 715 -24.32 3.96 -22.54
CA ARG A 715 -23.16 4.31 -21.70
C ARG A 715 -22.88 5.81 -21.64
N ALA A 716 -23.81 6.65 -22.08
CA ALA A 716 -23.66 8.09 -22.08
C ALA A 716 -23.92 8.69 -20.68
N ASP A 717 -22.89 9.26 -20.07
CA ASP A 717 -22.99 10.06 -18.84
C ASP A 717 -22.77 11.56 -19.19
N GLY A 718 -23.43 12.48 -18.48
CA GLY A 718 -23.33 13.94 -18.61
C GLY A 718 -24.65 14.66 -18.87
N ALA A 719 -24.57 15.95 -19.21
CA ALA A 719 -25.70 16.81 -19.59
C ALA A 719 -25.84 16.95 -21.12
N TYR A 720 -27.08 16.93 -21.60
CA TYR A 720 -27.43 17.01 -23.02
C TYR A 720 -28.53 18.06 -23.22
N LEU A 721 -28.43 18.84 -24.30
CA LEU A 721 -29.49 19.74 -24.74
C LEU A 721 -30.46 18.99 -25.66
N ASN A 722 -31.75 19.03 -25.34
CA ASN A 722 -32.81 18.49 -26.17
C ASN A 722 -33.19 19.58 -27.18
N VAL A 723 -32.94 19.35 -28.46
CA VAL A 723 -33.18 20.34 -29.51
C VAL A 723 -34.06 19.77 -30.62
N ALA A 724 -34.94 20.59 -31.17
CA ALA A 724 -35.74 20.25 -32.34
C ALA A 724 -36.06 21.49 -33.16
N ASP A 725 -36.05 21.35 -34.48
CA ASP A 725 -36.59 22.34 -35.42
C ASP A 725 -37.81 21.75 -36.17
N ALA A 726 -38.23 22.39 -37.27
CA ALA A 726 -39.39 21.93 -38.04
C ALA A 726 -39.16 20.60 -38.79
N THR A 727 -37.90 20.13 -38.88
CA THR A 727 -37.45 19.00 -39.71
C THR A 727 -36.71 17.91 -38.94
N ASP A 728 -35.86 18.27 -37.97
CA ASP A 728 -34.94 17.39 -37.25
C ASP A 728 -35.09 17.54 -35.72
N GLN A 729 -34.86 16.45 -34.98
CA GLN A 729 -34.87 16.39 -33.51
C GLN A 729 -33.68 15.58 -33.02
N GLY A 730 -33.02 16.01 -31.94
CA GLY A 730 -31.99 15.20 -31.30
C GLY A 730 -31.39 15.82 -30.03
N LEU A 731 -30.24 15.29 -29.63
CA LEU A 731 -29.52 15.61 -28.41
C LEU A 731 -28.14 16.16 -28.74
N VAL A 732 -27.79 17.31 -28.15
CA VAL A 732 -26.42 17.87 -28.22
C VAL A 732 -25.74 17.68 -26.88
N LYS A 733 -24.61 16.97 -26.86
CA LYS A 733 -23.83 16.78 -25.63
C LYS A 733 -23.14 18.09 -25.21
N LEU A 734 -23.29 18.47 -23.95
CA LEU A 734 -22.55 19.58 -23.38
C LEU A 734 -21.20 19.13 -22.82
N PHE A 735 -20.19 19.98 -22.97
CA PHE A 735 -18.88 19.75 -22.37
C PHE A 735 -18.92 20.13 -20.88
N ALA A 736 -18.44 19.22 -20.03
CA ALA A 736 -18.41 19.40 -18.59
C ALA A 736 -17.12 20.10 -18.16
N TRP A 737 -17.24 21.17 -17.38
CA TRP A 737 -16.14 21.81 -16.68
C TRP A 737 -16.26 21.53 -15.19
N SER A 738 -15.18 21.08 -14.56
CA SER A 738 -15.19 20.76 -13.12
C SER A 738 -15.14 22.01 -12.21
N PHE A 739 -15.06 23.20 -12.80
CA PHE A 739 -15.09 24.50 -12.13
C PHE A 739 -15.74 25.54 -13.06
N PRO A 740 -16.34 26.61 -12.50
CA PRO A 740 -16.80 27.72 -13.33
C PRO A 740 -15.60 28.41 -13.97
N VAL A 741 -15.69 28.75 -15.24
CA VAL A 741 -14.68 29.53 -15.95
C VAL A 741 -15.07 31.01 -15.99
N ASP A 742 -14.07 31.89 -15.88
CA ASP A 742 -14.28 33.35 -15.88
C ASP A 742 -14.68 33.88 -17.27
N ASP A 743 -14.16 33.28 -18.33
CA ASP A 743 -14.49 33.61 -19.73
C ASP A 743 -15.39 32.51 -20.33
N PHE A 744 -16.41 32.91 -21.11
CA PHE A 744 -17.30 31.96 -21.79
C PHE A 744 -16.50 31.06 -22.74
N PRO A 745 -16.54 29.72 -22.60
CA PRO A 745 -15.73 28.84 -23.43
C PRO A 745 -16.13 28.93 -24.89
N ALA A 746 -15.15 29.21 -25.77
CA ALA A 746 -15.37 29.36 -27.21
C ALA A 746 -15.93 28.10 -27.90
N GLU A 747 -15.73 26.92 -27.29
CA GLU A 747 -16.20 25.63 -27.80
C GLU A 747 -17.64 25.29 -27.38
N SER A 748 -18.30 26.17 -26.63
CA SER A 748 -19.68 25.97 -26.17
C SER A 748 -20.68 26.12 -27.32
N PRO A 749 -21.73 25.28 -27.40
CA PRO A 749 -22.70 25.32 -28.49
C PRO A 749 -23.52 26.61 -28.48
N VAL A 750 -23.83 27.11 -29.68
CA VAL A 750 -24.71 28.27 -29.93
C VAL A 750 -25.95 27.80 -30.67
N LEU A 751 -27.14 28.11 -30.15
CA LEU A 751 -28.42 27.55 -30.64
C LEU A 751 -29.51 28.62 -30.72
N ASN A 752 -30.53 28.38 -31.55
CA ASN A 752 -31.73 29.22 -31.54
C ASN A 752 -32.58 28.94 -30.28
N PRO A 753 -33.07 29.96 -29.55
CA PRO A 753 -33.94 29.76 -28.39
C PRO A 753 -35.17 28.93 -28.70
N SER A 754 -35.77 29.10 -29.89
CA SER A 754 -36.97 28.38 -30.30
C SER A 754 -36.76 26.89 -30.55
N HIS A 755 -35.50 26.45 -30.72
CA HIS A 755 -35.17 25.05 -30.95
C HIS A 755 -34.92 24.26 -29.66
N LEU A 756 -34.76 24.94 -28.51
CA LEU A 756 -34.46 24.27 -27.23
C LEU A 756 -35.73 23.76 -26.55
N GLN A 757 -35.85 22.45 -26.37
CA GLN A 757 -36.99 21.82 -25.68
C GLN A 757 -36.73 21.49 -24.20
N GLY A 758 -35.46 21.42 -23.79
CA GLY A 758 -35.06 21.13 -22.41
C GLY A 758 -33.65 20.53 -22.32
N PHE A 759 -33.34 19.95 -21.16
CA PHE A 759 -32.05 19.32 -20.86
C PHE A 759 -32.28 17.89 -20.41
N THR A 760 -31.47 16.95 -20.86
CA THR A 760 -31.45 15.59 -20.31
C THR A 760 -30.16 15.38 -19.54
N ILE A 761 -30.27 14.99 -18.28
CA ILE A 761 -29.15 14.62 -17.42
C ILE A 761 -29.16 13.11 -17.23
N ARG A 762 -28.06 12.44 -17.60
CA ARG A 762 -27.84 11.01 -17.34
C ARG A 762 -26.56 10.83 -16.54
N GLN A 763 -26.64 10.28 -15.34
CA GLN A 763 -25.50 10.03 -14.48
C GLN A 763 -25.80 8.95 -13.43
N LYS A 764 -24.76 8.39 -12.80
CA LYS A 764 -24.90 7.33 -11.79
C LYS A 764 -25.29 7.92 -10.43
N GLY A 765 -26.59 8.01 -10.17
CA GLY A 765 -27.14 8.60 -8.96
C GLY A 765 -27.53 10.06 -9.20
N LEU A 766 -28.82 10.33 -9.32
CA LEU A 766 -29.35 11.69 -9.42
C LEU A 766 -29.57 12.27 -8.02
N ASP A 767 -29.15 13.51 -7.83
CA ASP A 767 -29.49 14.31 -6.64
C ASP A 767 -30.93 14.89 -6.76
N SER A 768 -31.41 15.59 -5.72
CA SER A 768 -32.72 16.24 -5.71
C SER A 768 -32.85 17.24 -6.88
N PRO A 769 -34.01 17.32 -7.56
CA PRO A 769 -34.19 18.23 -8.69
C PRO A 769 -33.86 19.71 -8.41
N ALA A 770 -34.03 20.18 -7.18
CA ALA A 770 -33.71 21.54 -6.76
C ALA A 770 -32.19 21.85 -6.74
N SER A 771 -31.34 20.82 -6.81
CA SER A 771 -29.89 20.94 -6.86
C SER A 771 -29.36 21.31 -8.26
N TYR A 772 -30.18 21.18 -9.31
CA TYR A 772 -29.82 21.48 -10.70
C TYR A 772 -30.31 22.89 -11.04
N ARG A 773 -29.39 23.77 -11.43
CA ARG A 773 -29.68 25.20 -11.57
C ARG A 773 -29.19 25.72 -12.92
N LEU A 774 -30.00 26.54 -13.56
CA LEU A 774 -29.64 27.20 -14.81
C LEU A 774 -29.52 28.71 -14.55
N PHE A 775 -28.39 29.29 -14.92
CA PHE A 775 -28.12 30.72 -14.77
C PHE A 775 -27.92 31.37 -16.13
N HIS A 776 -28.44 32.58 -16.30
CA HIS A 776 -27.95 33.48 -17.34
C HIS A 776 -26.55 33.97 -16.90
N ALA A 777 -25.56 33.72 -17.74
CA ALA A 777 -24.15 33.80 -17.35
C ALA A 777 -23.66 35.25 -17.15
N ASP A 778 -24.29 36.22 -17.83
CA ASP A 778 -23.84 37.61 -17.82
C ASP A 778 -24.32 38.39 -16.58
N ASP A 779 -25.52 38.09 -16.07
CA ASP A 779 -26.14 38.80 -14.92
C ASP A 779 -26.44 37.89 -13.71
N GLY A 780 -26.20 36.58 -13.85
CA GLY A 780 -26.43 35.59 -12.80
C GLY A 780 -27.90 35.30 -12.51
N HIS A 781 -28.83 35.73 -13.37
CA HIS A 781 -30.27 35.48 -13.17
C HIS A 781 -30.57 33.97 -13.21
N LEU A 782 -31.19 33.45 -12.15
CA LEU A 782 -31.56 32.03 -12.04
C LEU A 782 -32.86 31.76 -12.81
N ILE A 783 -32.78 30.88 -13.81
CA ILE A 783 -33.93 30.44 -14.60
C ILE A 783 -34.63 29.26 -13.90
N PRO A 784 -35.94 29.36 -13.60
CA PRO A 784 -36.67 28.27 -12.96
C PRO A 784 -36.84 27.08 -13.91
N LEU A 785 -36.57 25.87 -13.39
CA LEU A 785 -36.65 24.60 -14.12
C LEU A 785 -37.74 23.69 -13.55
N ALA A 786 -38.55 23.09 -14.42
CA ALA A 786 -39.36 21.92 -14.10
C ALA A 786 -38.55 20.64 -14.34
N ALA A 787 -38.64 19.68 -13.42
CA ALA A 787 -37.89 18.43 -13.51
C ALA A 787 -38.82 17.22 -13.56
N GLN A 788 -38.49 16.27 -14.42
CA GLN A 788 -39.17 15.00 -14.53
C GLN A 788 -38.13 13.88 -14.57
N GLU A 789 -38.14 13.02 -13.55
CA GLU A 789 -37.28 11.83 -13.52
C GLU A 789 -37.85 10.77 -14.48
N THR A 790 -37.08 10.40 -15.50
CA THR A 790 -37.46 9.42 -16.53
C THR A 790 -36.94 8.02 -16.20
N SER A 791 -35.84 7.92 -15.44
CA SER A 791 -35.29 6.66 -14.95
C SER A 791 -34.73 6.80 -13.53
N PHE A 792 -35.20 5.94 -12.62
CA PHE A 792 -34.89 6.02 -11.19
C PHE A 792 -33.37 6.09 -10.92
N GLN A 793 -32.93 7.20 -10.32
CA GLN A 793 -31.56 7.55 -9.99
C GLN A 793 -30.56 7.51 -11.14
N ARG A 794 -31.03 7.59 -12.40
CA ARG A 794 -30.17 7.43 -13.56
C ARG A 794 -30.41 8.47 -14.65
N GLU A 795 -31.63 8.95 -14.82
CA GLU A 795 -31.97 9.90 -15.88
C GLU A 795 -33.11 10.86 -15.49
N MET A 796 -32.89 12.15 -15.75
CA MET A 796 -33.84 13.22 -15.47
C MET A 796 -33.87 14.24 -16.61
N VAL A 797 -35.06 14.69 -16.96
CA VAL A 797 -35.29 15.77 -17.92
C VAL A 797 -35.64 17.06 -17.19
N LEU A 798 -34.98 18.16 -17.54
CA LEU A 798 -35.20 19.50 -17.02
C LEU A 798 -35.77 20.41 -18.12
N ARG A 799 -36.75 21.25 -17.81
CA ARG A 799 -37.37 22.19 -18.76
C ARG A 799 -37.43 23.61 -18.18
N PRO A 800 -36.96 24.64 -18.89
CA PRO A 800 -37.17 26.03 -18.51
C PRO A 800 -38.66 26.34 -18.39
N LEU A 801 -39.06 27.04 -17.34
CA LEU A 801 -40.43 27.55 -17.16
C LEU A 801 -40.63 28.93 -17.79
N GLU A 802 -39.54 29.57 -18.21
CA GLU A 802 -39.49 30.88 -18.87
C GLU A 802 -38.79 30.75 -20.22
N THR A 803 -39.06 31.68 -21.14
CA THR A 803 -38.36 31.72 -22.44
C THR A 803 -36.94 32.25 -22.23
N LEU A 804 -35.94 31.61 -22.81
CA LEU A 804 -34.55 32.07 -22.71
C LEU A 804 -34.33 33.26 -23.65
N GLU A 805 -33.99 34.41 -23.08
CA GLU A 805 -33.55 35.61 -23.82
C GLU A 805 -32.19 35.35 -24.52
N PRO A 806 -31.85 36.11 -25.58
CA PRO A 806 -30.56 35.96 -26.25
C PRO A 806 -29.39 36.26 -25.30
N GLY A 807 -28.47 35.31 -25.14
CA GLY A 807 -27.40 35.42 -24.14
C GLY A 807 -26.65 34.12 -23.84
N ALA A 808 -25.64 34.21 -22.98
CA ALA A 808 -24.87 33.05 -22.50
C ALA A 808 -25.52 32.43 -21.25
N TYR A 809 -25.45 31.10 -21.13
CA TYR A 809 -26.06 30.35 -20.04
C TYR A 809 -25.10 29.33 -19.46
N MET A 810 -25.23 29.11 -18.15
CA MET A 810 -24.49 28.11 -17.38
C MET A 810 -25.46 27.17 -16.66
N LEU A 811 -25.43 25.90 -17.01
CA LEU A 811 -26.13 24.84 -16.31
C LEU A 811 -25.19 24.21 -15.28
N ASP A 812 -25.62 24.29 -14.02
CA ASP A 812 -24.90 23.83 -12.85
C ASP A 812 -25.51 22.51 -12.35
N VAL A 813 -24.76 21.42 -12.49
CA VAL A 813 -25.22 20.05 -12.32
C VAL A 813 -24.40 19.35 -11.23
N PRO A 814 -25.02 18.84 -10.16
CA PRO A 814 -24.31 18.00 -9.19
C PRO A 814 -23.89 16.67 -9.83
N THR A 815 -22.65 16.23 -9.63
CA THR A 815 -22.14 14.98 -10.19
C THR A 815 -22.69 13.76 -9.44
N GLY A 816 -23.17 12.75 -10.17
CA GLY A 816 -23.64 11.48 -9.62
C GLY A 816 -22.49 10.63 -9.06
N GLY A 817 -22.14 10.88 -7.81
CA GLY A 817 -21.08 10.20 -7.05
C GLY A 817 -21.18 10.55 -5.57
N MET A 818 -20.47 9.82 -4.70
CA MET A 818 -20.53 10.00 -3.23
C MET A 818 -19.86 11.31 -2.74
N PHE A 819 -19.42 12.16 -3.66
CA PHE A 819 -18.84 13.49 -3.42
C PHE A 819 -19.74 14.54 -4.08
N ALA A 820 -20.05 15.61 -3.35
CA ALA A 820 -20.83 16.74 -3.83
C ALA A 820 -20.02 17.61 -4.82
N GLY A 821 -19.53 17.02 -5.91
CA GLY A 821 -18.95 17.73 -7.04
C GLY A 821 -20.02 18.41 -7.89
N ARG A 822 -19.64 19.45 -8.63
CA ARG A 822 -20.52 20.13 -9.58
C ARG A 822 -19.81 20.21 -10.92
N ASP A 823 -20.51 19.82 -11.97
CA ASP A 823 -20.11 20.05 -13.34
C ASP A 823 -20.85 21.28 -13.86
N TYR A 824 -20.10 22.18 -14.48
CA TYR A 824 -20.59 23.40 -15.09
C TYR A 824 -20.61 23.21 -16.60
N TYR A 825 -21.78 23.40 -17.20
CA TYR A 825 -22.00 23.25 -18.63
C TYR A 825 -22.40 24.59 -19.23
N TYR A 826 -21.72 25.02 -20.28
CA TYR A 826 -21.94 26.33 -20.90
C TYR A 826 -22.56 26.20 -22.29
N PHE A 827 -23.48 27.10 -22.62
CA PHE A 827 -24.07 27.22 -23.96
C PHE A 827 -24.57 28.65 -24.20
N ARG A 828 -24.80 29.02 -25.47
CA ARG A 828 -25.31 30.34 -25.85
C ARG A 828 -26.57 30.21 -26.68
N VAL A 829 -27.47 31.17 -26.51
CA VAL A 829 -28.73 31.25 -27.21
C VAL A 829 -28.74 32.51 -28.07
N ASP A 830 -28.93 32.35 -29.39
CA ASP A 830 -28.91 33.45 -30.35
C ASP A 830 -30.02 33.24 -31.43
N PRO A 831 -31.00 34.16 -31.55
CA PRO A 831 -32.08 34.06 -32.52
C PRO A 831 -31.61 34.14 -33.99
N ALA A 832 -30.37 34.58 -34.26
CA ALA A 832 -29.80 34.60 -35.61
C ALA A 832 -29.41 33.19 -36.12
N VAL A 833 -29.31 32.19 -35.23
CA VAL A 833 -29.04 30.80 -35.61
C VAL A 833 -30.28 30.20 -36.26
N THR A 834 -30.19 29.74 -37.50
CA THR A 834 -31.36 29.27 -38.29
C THR A 834 -31.40 27.76 -38.51
N ALA A 835 -30.32 27.03 -38.24
CA ALA A 835 -30.23 25.57 -38.41
C ALA A 835 -29.65 24.90 -37.14
N LEU A 836 -30.07 23.68 -36.86
CA LEU A 836 -29.46 22.85 -35.81
C LEU A 836 -27.99 22.50 -36.16
N PRO A 837 -27.11 22.29 -35.16
CA PRO A 837 -25.76 21.81 -35.40
C PRO A 837 -25.78 20.48 -36.16
N PHE A 838 -24.82 20.31 -37.08
CA PHE A 838 -24.67 19.17 -38.00
C PHE A 838 -25.27 17.84 -37.47
N VAL A 839 -26.31 17.36 -38.16
CA VAL A 839 -26.91 16.03 -37.98
C VAL A 839 -25.94 15.00 -38.56
N ALA A 840 -25.34 14.18 -37.70
CA ALA A 840 -24.71 12.95 -38.20
C ALA A 840 -25.86 12.06 -38.70
N PRO A 841 -25.83 11.56 -39.95
CA PRO A 841 -26.98 10.85 -40.52
C PRO A 841 -27.39 9.66 -39.64
N ALA A 842 -28.67 9.68 -39.24
CA ALA A 842 -29.36 8.61 -38.56
C ALA A 842 -29.12 7.27 -39.27
N ALA A 843 -28.68 6.27 -38.50
CA ALA A 843 -28.61 4.86 -38.88
C ALA A 843 -28.12 4.60 -40.32
N VAL A 844 -26.80 4.57 -40.51
CA VAL A 844 -26.28 3.64 -41.51
C VAL A 844 -26.71 2.24 -41.07
N ALA A 845 -27.48 1.60 -41.94
CA ALA A 845 -27.78 0.17 -42.06
C ALA A 845 -26.88 -0.74 -41.20
N PRO A 846 -27.41 -1.88 -40.66
CA PRO A 846 -26.65 -2.80 -39.80
C PRO A 846 -25.25 -2.88 -40.33
N VAL A 847 -24.28 -2.47 -39.51
CA VAL A 847 -22.89 -2.40 -39.91
C VAL A 847 -22.52 -3.76 -40.48
N VAL A 848 -22.62 -3.89 -41.80
CA VAL A 848 -21.74 -4.77 -42.54
C VAL A 848 -20.39 -4.22 -42.14
N PRO A 849 -19.56 -4.98 -41.41
CA PRO A 849 -18.30 -4.48 -40.92
C PRO A 849 -17.61 -3.85 -42.11
N ALA A 850 -17.34 -2.53 -42.03
CA ALA A 850 -16.48 -1.89 -42.99
C ALA A 850 -15.27 -2.80 -43.12
N ALA A 851 -15.05 -3.32 -44.33
CA ALA A 851 -13.88 -4.11 -44.66
C ALA A 851 -12.66 -3.19 -44.45
N GLY A 852 -12.21 -3.06 -43.20
CA GLY A 852 -11.31 -2.00 -42.79
C GLY A 852 -11.34 -1.63 -41.29
N ALA A 853 -12.38 -1.97 -40.52
CA ALA A 853 -12.31 -1.85 -39.05
C ALA A 853 -11.16 -2.74 -38.54
N SER A 854 -10.23 -2.14 -37.80
CA SER A 854 -8.90 -2.72 -37.59
C SER A 854 -8.97 -4.02 -36.78
N ARG A 855 -8.94 -5.17 -37.49
CA ARG A 855 -9.05 -6.54 -36.96
C ARG A 855 -7.87 -7.03 -36.10
N TRP A 856 -7.17 -6.12 -35.43
CA TRP A 856 -5.98 -6.44 -34.65
C TRP A 856 -6.32 -6.95 -33.25
N LEU A 857 -7.52 -6.66 -32.74
CA LEU A 857 -7.96 -7.11 -31.42
C LEU A 857 -8.26 -8.62 -31.41
N GLU A 858 -8.72 -9.17 -32.54
CA GLU A 858 -9.01 -10.59 -32.75
C GLU A 858 -7.73 -11.44 -32.85
N ILE A 859 -6.56 -10.80 -33.04
CA ILE A 859 -5.25 -11.48 -33.02
C ILE A 859 -4.96 -12.05 -31.63
N TRP A 860 -5.42 -11.40 -30.56
CA TRP A 860 -5.17 -11.83 -29.18
C TRP A 860 -5.85 -13.15 -28.81
N PRO A 861 -7.18 -13.35 -28.99
CA PRO A 861 -7.81 -14.63 -28.73
C PRO A 861 -7.26 -15.75 -29.62
N LEU A 862 -6.95 -15.46 -30.90
CA LEU A 862 -6.28 -16.42 -31.78
C LEU A 862 -4.90 -16.83 -31.25
N SER A 863 -4.09 -15.85 -30.82
CA SER A 863 -2.76 -16.09 -30.26
C SER A 863 -2.84 -16.93 -28.98
N ALA A 864 -3.74 -16.59 -28.07
CA ALA A 864 -3.99 -17.37 -26.85
C ALA A 864 -4.42 -18.81 -27.17
N ALA A 865 -5.29 -18.99 -28.18
CA ALA A 865 -5.72 -20.31 -28.63
C ALA A 865 -4.55 -21.13 -29.21
N LEU A 866 -3.74 -20.53 -30.09
CA LEU A 866 -2.60 -21.19 -30.73
C LEU A 866 -1.51 -21.56 -29.72
N VAL A 867 -1.15 -20.67 -28.80
CA VAL A 867 -0.15 -20.96 -27.75
C VAL A 867 -0.65 -22.04 -26.81
N SER A 868 -1.93 -21.99 -26.40
CA SER A 868 -2.56 -23.03 -25.58
C SER A 868 -2.60 -24.38 -26.29
N ALA A 869 -2.92 -24.39 -27.59
CA ALA A 869 -2.93 -25.60 -28.41
C ALA A 869 -1.51 -26.19 -28.57
N LEU A 870 -0.49 -25.34 -28.79
CA LEU A 870 0.91 -25.75 -28.83
C LEU A 870 1.35 -26.39 -27.50
N MET A 871 0.98 -25.77 -26.38
CA MET A 871 1.25 -26.30 -25.05
C MET A 871 0.56 -27.64 -24.85
N MET A 872 -0.74 -27.74 -25.16
CA MET A 872 -1.53 -28.97 -25.11
C MET A 872 -0.90 -30.08 -25.96
N LEU A 873 -0.52 -29.82 -27.20
CA LEU A 873 0.12 -30.80 -28.10
C LEU A 873 1.46 -31.28 -27.55
N LEU A 874 2.26 -30.37 -26.99
CA LEU A 874 3.55 -30.71 -26.39
C LEU A 874 3.37 -31.61 -25.16
N MET A 875 2.40 -31.30 -24.30
CA MET A 875 2.06 -32.11 -23.13
C MET A 875 1.47 -33.47 -23.53
N ALA A 876 0.58 -33.51 -24.52
CA ALA A 876 0.01 -34.74 -25.07
C ALA A 876 1.10 -35.66 -25.67
N ARG A 877 2.08 -35.11 -26.39
CA ARG A 877 3.24 -35.88 -26.89
C ARG A 877 4.05 -36.49 -25.75
N ARG A 878 4.24 -35.78 -24.63
CA ARG A 878 4.94 -36.32 -23.46
C ARG A 878 4.10 -37.37 -22.74
N LEU A 879 2.79 -37.17 -22.64
CA LEU A 879 1.85 -38.12 -22.05
C LEU A 879 1.81 -39.44 -22.82
N ARG A 880 1.85 -39.39 -24.17
CA ARG A 880 1.99 -40.57 -25.03
C ARG A 880 3.29 -41.35 -24.80
N ARG A 881 4.38 -40.67 -24.44
CA ARG A 881 5.67 -41.31 -24.11
C ARG A 881 5.67 -41.91 -22.71
N LYS A 882 5.03 -41.25 -21.74
CA LYS A 882 4.90 -41.75 -20.37
C LYS A 882 3.66 -41.16 -19.70
N TRP A 883 2.76 -42.04 -19.26
CA TRP A 883 1.57 -41.64 -18.55
C TRP A 883 1.88 -40.97 -17.20
N ARG A 884 1.30 -39.80 -16.97
CA ARG A 884 1.43 -39.01 -15.74
C ARG A 884 0.11 -38.27 -15.49
N ALA A 885 -0.56 -38.59 -14.38
CA ALA A 885 -1.90 -38.07 -14.07
C ALA A 885 -1.97 -36.52 -14.01
N HIS A 886 -0.98 -35.86 -13.41
CA HIS A 886 -0.91 -34.40 -13.37
C HIS A 886 -0.74 -33.79 -14.75
N GLU A 887 0.05 -34.42 -15.61
CA GLU A 887 0.33 -33.96 -16.98
C GLU A 887 -0.92 -34.16 -17.86
N ALA A 888 -1.71 -35.21 -17.61
CA ALA A 888 -3.02 -35.41 -18.23
C ALA A 888 -4.02 -34.31 -17.83
N ALA A 889 -4.14 -33.98 -16.53
CA ALA A 889 -5.04 -32.92 -16.07
C ALA A 889 -4.69 -31.56 -16.67
N TRP A 890 -3.40 -31.21 -16.76
CA TRP A 890 -2.96 -29.99 -17.43
C TRP A 890 -3.18 -30.02 -18.95
N THR A 891 -2.99 -31.18 -19.59
CA THR A 891 -3.28 -31.32 -21.04
C THR A 891 -4.76 -31.03 -21.32
N VAL A 892 -5.66 -31.56 -20.49
CA VAL A 892 -7.10 -31.26 -20.56
C VAL A 892 -7.35 -29.77 -20.34
N ALA A 893 -6.74 -29.16 -19.31
CA ALA A 893 -6.91 -27.73 -19.04
C ALA A 893 -6.48 -26.83 -20.21
N PHE A 894 -5.32 -27.08 -20.83
CA PHE A 894 -4.87 -26.31 -21.99
C PHE A 894 -5.67 -26.61 -23.26
N ALA A 895 -6.26 -27.82 -23.39
CA ALA A 895 -7.23 -28.10 -24.45
C ALA A 895 -8.49 -27.24 -24.28
N MET A 896 -9.03 -27.17 -23.07
CA MET A 896 -10.19 -26.34 -22.74
C MET A 896 -9.88 -24.85 -22.94
N PHE A 897 -8.67 -24.40 -22.58
CA PHE A 897 -8.22 -23.02 -22.79
C PHE A 897 -8.18 -22.69 -24.29
N ALA A 898 -7.56 -23.56 -25.10
CA ALA A 898 -7.50 -23.39 -26.55
C ALA A 898 -8.90 -23.37 -27.18
N ALA A 899 -9.79 -24.25 -26.73
CA ALA A 899 -11.17 -24.35 -27.20
C ALA A 899 -11.97 -23.08 -26.86
N ALA A 900 -11.81 -22.53 -25.65
CA ALA A 900 -12.46 -21.29 -25.23
C ALA A 900 -11.94 -20.08 -26.01
N ALA A 901 -10.63 -19.86 -26.05
CA ALA A 901 -10.05 -18.74 -26.80
C ALA A 901 -10.33 -18.85 -28.31
N GLY A 902 -10.37 -20.06 -28.85
CA GLY A 902 -10.79 -20.31 -30.24
C GLY A 902 -12.27 -19.99 -30.46
N SER A 903 -13.14 -20.27 -29.48
CA SER A 903 -14.56 -19.93 -29.55
C SER A 903 -14.81 -18.44 -29.55
N GLN A 904 -14.01 -17.67 -28.80
CA GLN A 904 -14.03 -16.22 -28.87
C GLN A 904 -13.66 -15.72 -30.26
N PHE A 905 -12.53 -16.18 -30.79
CA PHE A 905 -12.09 -15.80 -32.13
C PHE A 905 -13.15 -16.14 -33.19
N VAL A 906 -13.76 -17.32 -33.08
CA VAL A 906 -14.83 -17.75 -33.99
C VAL A 906 -16.06 -16.87 -33.84
N GLY A 907 -16.47 -16.56 -32.61
CA GLY A 907 -17.66 -15.77 -32.32
C GLY A 907 -17.53 -14.31 -32.77
N ASP A 908 -16.34 -13.73 -32.62
CA ASP A 908 -16.07 -12.36 -33.02
C ASP A 908 -15.97 -12.21 -34.56
N ILE A 909 -15.54 -13.26 -35.28
CA ILE A 909 -15.38 -13.21 -36.75
C ILE A 909 -16.61 -13.68 -37.50
N TRP A 910 -17.21 -14.79 -37.06
CA TRP A 910 -18.31 -15.47 -37.76
C TRP A 910 -19.65 -15.33 -37.03
N GLY A 911 -19.70 -14.59 -35.93
CA GLY A 911 -20.90 -14.35 -35.14
C GLY A 911 -21.09 -15.34 -33.99
N TRP A 912 -21.67 -14.84 -32.91
CA TRP A 912 -21.95 -15.63 -31.71
C TRP A 912 -23.23 -16.45 -31.86
N THR A 913 -23.15 -17.73 -31.47
CA THR A 913 -24.31 -18.63 -31.36
C THR A 913 -24.53 -19.02 -29.90
N PRO A 914 -25.75 -19.43 -29.49
CA PRO A 914 -26.00 -19.89 -28.12
C PRO A 914 -25.11 -21.07 -27.72
N PHE A 915 -24.80 -21.95 -28.67
CA PHE A 915 -23.86 -23.04 -28.47
C PHE A 915 -22.46 -22.51 -28.17
N LEU A 916 -21.95 -21.58 -28.98
CA LEU A 916 -20.62 -21.01 -28.82
C LEU A 916 -20.47 -20.24 -27.50
N ALA A 917 -21.51 -19.51 -27.09
CA ALA A 917 -21.56 -18.84 -25.79
C ALA A 917 -21.47 -19.83 -24.62
N ARG A 918 -22.26 -20.91 -24.64
CA ARG A 918 -22.21 -21.98 -23.62
C ARG A 918 -20.86 -22.70 -23.61
N PHE A 919 -20.33 -23.00 -24.79
CA PHE A 919 -19.06 -23.69 -24.99
C PHE A 919 -17.87 -22.86 -24.49
N TYR A 920 -17.88 -21.56 -24.77
CA TYR A 920 -16.91 -20.63 -24.20
C TYR A 920 -16.99 -20.60 -22.67
N TYR A 921 -18.21 -20.45 -22.13
CA TYR A 921 -18.39 -20.25 -20.70
C TYR A 921 -17.99 -21.49 -19.88
N ILE A 922 -18.36 -22.70 -20.32
CA ILE A 922 -18.00 -23.93 -19.62
C ILE A 922 -16.48 -24.12 -19.58
N PHE A 923 -15.80 -23.97 -20.73
CA PHE A 923 -14.38 -24.23 -20.81
C PHE A 923 -13.56 -23.07 -20.25
N GLY A 924 -13.77 -21.86 -20.76
CA GLY A 924 -12.96 -20.68 -20.41
C GLY A 924 -13.29 -20.11 -19.04
N ALA A 925 -14.56 -19.85 -18.76
CA ALA A 925 -14.95 -19.15 -17.53
C ALA A 925 -14.95 -20.07 -16.31
N THR A 926 -15.45 -21.31 -16.44
CA THR A 926 -15.75 -22.18 -15.30
C THR A 926 -14.71 -23.28 -15.02
N LEU A 927 -14.30 -24.09 -16.01
CA LEU A 927 -13.56 -25.33 -15.73
C LEU A 927 -12.03 -25.24 -15.83
N VAL A 928 -11.48 -24.45 -16.75
CA VAL A 928 -10.03 -24.41 -17.06
C VAL A 928 -9.15 -24.27 -15.81
N VAL A 929 -9.45 -23.30 -14.95
CA VAL A 929 -8.61 -23.00 -13.78
C VAL A 929 -8.69 -24.11 -12.73
N GLY A 930 -9.86 -24.73 -12.57
CA GLY A 930 -10.03 -25.90 -11.71
C GLY A 930 -9.16 -27.08 -12.15
N TRP A 931 -9.10 -27.36 -13.46
CA TRP A 931 -8.25 -28.42 -14.01
C TRP A 931 -6.75 -28.10 -13.93
N LEU A 932 -6.35 -26.83 -14.08
CA LEU A 932 -4.97 -26.39 -13.81
C LEU A 932 -4.59 -26.61 -12.34
N GLY A 933 -5.51 -26.28 -11.42
CA GLY A 933 -5.38 -26.53 -9.99
C GLY A 933 -5.27 -28.03 -9.67
N LEU A 934 -6.10 -28.88 -10.28
CA LEU A 934 -6.05 -30.34 -10.11
C LEU A 934 -4.70 -30.92 -10.51
N GLY A 935 -4.13 -30.49 -11.65
CA GLY A 935 -2.80 -30.97 -12.05
C GLY A 935 -1.72 -30.61 -11.02
N THR A 936 -1.82 -29.43 -10.40
CA THR A 936 -0.89 -29.01 -9.33
C THR A 936 -1.14 -29.77 -8.02
N TRP A 937 -2.40 -30.01 -7.66
CA TRP A 937 -2.79 -30.86 -6.53
C TRP A 937 -2.18 -32.25 -6.64
N LEU A 938 -2.26 -32.87 -7.82
CA LEU A 938 -1.72 -34.20 -8.10
C LEU A 938 -0.19 -34.29 -8.04
N VAL A 939 0.51 -33.14 -8.04
CA VAL A 939 1.97 -33.01 -7.85
C VAL A 939 2.32 -32.76 -6.38
N VAL A 940 1.61 -31.84 -5.72
CA VAL A 940 1.96 -31.40 -4.35
C VAL A 940 1.49 -32.41 -3.29
N VAL A 941 0.33 -33.04 -3.49
CA VAL A 941 -0.24 -33.99 -2.53
C VAL A 941 0.33 -35.39 -2.78
N HIS A 942 1.00 -35.93 -1.76
CA HIS A 942 1.63 -37.25 -1.82
C HIS A 942 0.70 -38.39 -1.35
N ASN A 943 -0.37 -38.06 -0.61
CA ASN A 943 -1.35 -39.03 -0.14
C ASN A 943 -2.29 -39.47 -1.26
N GLN A 944 -2.32 -40.77 -1.57
CA GLN A 944 -3.08 -41.31 -2.71
C GLN A 944 -4.59 -41.16 -2.57
N THR A 945 -5.15 -41.30 -1.37
CA THR A 945 -6.59 -41.13 -1.12
C THR A 945 -7.02 -39.70 -1.43
N LEU A 946 -6.26 -38.71 -0.96
CA LEU A 946 -6.55 -37.29 -1.21
C LEU A 946 -6.42 -36.90 -2.70
N ARG A 947 -5.52 -37.55 -3.44
CA ARG A 947 -5.40 -37.38 -4.90
C ARG A 947 -6.63 -37.94 -5.63
N THR A 948 -7.07 -39.14 -5.26
CA THR A 948 -8.26 -39.78 -5.83
C THR A 948 -9.53 -38.97 -5.51
N VAL A 949 -9.72 -38.56 -4.26
CA VAL A 949 -10.86 -37.72 -3.85
C VAL A 949 -10.86 -36.39 -4.59
N GLY A 950 -9.72 -35.70 -4.67
CA GLY A 950 -9.61 -34.44 -5.42
C GLY A 950 -9.94 -34.60 -6.91
N THR A 951 -9.57 -35.73 -7.52
CA THR A 951 -9.88 -36.03 -8.93
C THR A 951 -11.38 -36.27 -9.13
N TRP A 952 -12.00 -37.12 -8.30
CA TRP A 952 -13.45 -37.38 -8.38
C TRP A 952 -14.29 -36.15 -8.08
N LEU A 953 -13.87 -35.34 -7.11
CA LEU A 953 -14.52 -34.06 -6.82
C LEU A 953 -14.49 -33.15 -8.04
N MET A 954 -13.33 -33.00 -8.69
CA MET A 954 -13.21 -32.15 -9.89
C MET A 954 -14.04 -32.68 -11.06
N LEU A 955 -14.11 -34.00 -11.24
CA LEU A 955 -14.98 -34.61 -12.26
C LEU A 955 -16.46 -34.34 -11.95
N GLY A 956 -16.88 -34.49 -10.69
CA GLY A 956 -18.24 -34.18 -10.24
C GLY A 956 -18.60 -32.70 -10.44
N LEU A 957 -17.70 -31.78 -10.08
CA LEU A 957 -17.89 -30.34 -10.30
C LEU A 957 -17.91 -29.99 -11.79
N SER A 958 -17.15 -30.70 -12.63
CA SER A 958 -17.20 -30.54 -14.10
C SER A 958 -18.55 -30.97 -14.67
N GLY A 959 -19.08 -32.12 -14.23
CA GLY A 959 -20.41 -32.58 -14.62
C GLY A 959 -21.52 -31.64 -14.14
N TYR A 960 -21.42 -31.15 -12.91
CA TYR A 960 -22.36 -30.19 -12.34
C TYR A 960 -22.35 -28.86 -13.10
N GLY A 961 -21.18 -28.31 -13.40
CA GLY A 961 -21.05 -27.08 -14.20
C GLY A 961 -21.60 -27.23 -15.61
N LEU A 962 -21.36 -28.37 -16.26
CA LEU A 962 -21.93 -28.69 -17.57
C LEU A 962 -23.47 -28.75 -17.53
N GLY A 963 -24.04 -29.37 -16.49
CA GLY A 963 -25.49 -29.41 -16.29
C GLY A 963 -26.08 -28.02 -16.10
N LEU A 964 -25.49 -27.20 -15.22
CA LEU A 964 -25.97 -25.84 -14.97
C LEU A 964 -25.94 -24.96 -16.23
N ILE A 965 -24.85 -24.96 -16.99
CA ILE A 965 -24.69 -24.10 -18.17
C ILE A 965 -25.65 -24.50 -19.30
N ASN A 966 -25.90 -25.80 -19.48
CA ASN A 966 -26.87 -26.26 -20.50
C ASN A 966 -28.31 -25.86 -20.16
N LEU A 967 -28.66 -25.83 -18.87
CA LEU A 967 -29.97 -25.43 -18.39
C LEU A 967 -30.15 -23.90 -18.32
N THR A 968 -29.09 -23.14 -18.55
CA THR A 968 -29.08 -21.69 -18.43
C THR A 968 -29.52 -21.04 -19.75
N PRO A 969 -30.50 -20.10 -19.74
CA PRO A 969 -30.93 -19.40 -20.95
C PRO A 969 -29.85 -18.43 -21.46
N VAL A 970 -29.77 -18.33 -22.79
CA VAL A 970 -28.96 -17.35 -23.53
C VAL A 970 -29.94 -16.35 -24.15
N ASP A 971 -29.74 -15.07 -23.90
CA ASP A 971 -30.59 -14.02 -24.45
C ASP A 971 -30.24 -13.78 -25.94
N PRO A 972 -31.17 -14.06 -26.88
CA PRO A 972 -30.90 -13.88 -28.30
C PRO A 972 -30.74 -12.41 -28.70
N ALA A 973 -31.33 -11.46 -27.95
CA ALA A 973 -31.23 -10.03 -28.25
C ALA A 973 -29.84 -9.47 -27.93
N LEU A 974 -29.19 -10.00 -26.87
CA LEU A 974 -27.87 -9.57 -26.43
C LEU A 974 -26.72 -10.34 -27.10
N LEU A 975 -27.02 -11.47 -27.75
CA LEU A 975 -26.01 -12.39 -28.27
C LEU A 975 -25.09 -11.77 -29.33
N ALA A 976 -25.63 -10.92 -30.20
CA ALA A 976 -24.84 -10.26 -31.25
C ALA A 976 -23.93 -9.16 -30.69
N ALA A 977 -24.35 -8.48 -29.61
CA ALA A 977 -23.63 -7.36 -29.02
C ALA A 977 -22.65 -7.77 -27.91
N GLU A 978 -23.02 -8.77 -27.11
CA GLU A 978 -22.26 -9.19 -25.90
C GLU A 978 -21.61 -10.57 -26.04
N GLY A 979 -21.91 -11.31 -27.10
CA GLY A 979 -21.38 -12.64 -27.34
C GLY A 979 -21.66 -13.61 -26.21
N TRP A 980 -20.61 -14.15 -25.57
CA TRP A 980 -20.78 -15.02 -24.41
C TRP A 980 -21.37 -14.33 -23.17
N GLY A 981 -21.39 -12.99 -23.14
CA GLY A 981 -22.02 -12.17 -22.11
C GLY A 981 -23.53 -12.41 -21.99
N ALA A 982 -24.18 -12.76 -23.10
CA ALA A 982 -25.61 -13.03 -23.22
C ALA A 982 -26.10 -14.29 -22.46
N LEU A 983 -25.19 -15.11 -21.95
CA LEU A 983 -25.55 -16.19 -21.04
C LEU A 983 -25.90 -15.63 -19.65
N SER A 984 -27.11 -15.93 -19.18
CA SER A 984 -27.53 -15.58 -17.82
C SER A 984 -26.65 -16.27 -16.77
N LYS A 985 -26.50 -15.68 -15.58
CA LYS A 985 -25.50 -16.13 -14.59
C LYS A 985 -26.16 -16.42 -13.24
N PRO A 986 -27.00 -17.48 -13.14
CA PRO A 986 -27.72 -17.79 -11.92
C PRO A 986 -26.75 -18.04 -10.76
N LEU A 987 -27.20 -17.77 -9.53
CA LEU A 987 -26.36 -17.80 -8.33
C LEU A 987 -25.51 -19.08 -8.18
N PRO A 988 -26.03 -20.30 -8.43
CA PRO A 988 -25.22 -21.52 -8.34
C PRO A 988 -24.05 -21.57 -9.33
N LEU A 989 -24.27 -21.12 -10.58
CA LEU A 989 -23.22 -21.07 -11.61
C LEU A 989 -22.14 -20.03 -11.25
N THR A 990 -22.57 -18.89 -10.71
CA THR A 990 -21.67 -17.83 -10.24
C THR A 990 -20.80 -18.31 -9.07
N ILE A 991 -21.39 -18.97 -8.06
CA ILE A 991 -20.65 -19.54 -6.92
C ILE A 991 -19.65 -20.60 -7.40
N LEU A 992 -20.08 -21.51 -8.28
CA LEU A 992 -19.21 -22.57 -8.81
C LEU A 992 -18.01 -21.98 -9.56
N THR A 993 -18.27 -21.03 -10.46
CA THR A 993 -17.24 -20.39 -11.28
C THR A 993 -16.24 -19.61 -10.42
N ILE A 994 -16.72 -18.84 -9.44
CA ILE A 994 -15.86 -18.11 -8.50
C ILE A 994 -15.06 -19.10 -7.64
N GLY A 995 -15.69 -20.15 -7.13
CA GLY A 995 -15.06 -21.16 -6.30
C GLY A 995 -13.92 -21.87 -7.03
N LEU A 996 -14.18 -22.41 -8.23
CA LEU A 996 -13.20 -23.11 -9.04
C LEU A 996 -12.04 -22.21 -9.46
N ASN A 997 -12.31 -20.97 -9.86
CA ASN A 997 -11.25 -20.03 -10.25
C ASN A 997 -10.39 -19.61 -9.05
N SER A 998 -11.02 -19.32 -7.90
CA SER A 998 -10.29 -18.85 -6.71
C SER A 998 -9.46 -19.97 -6.07
N LEU A 999 -10.09 -21.14 -5.83
CA LEU A 999 -9.40 -22.29 -5.24
C LEU A 999 -8.38 -22.90 -6.21
N GLY A 1000 -8.73 -23.00 -7.50
CA GLY A 1000 -7.82 -23.48 -8.54
C GLY A 1000 -6.58 -22.60 -8.68
N THR A 1001 -6.75 -21.28 -8.68
CA THR A 1001 -5.63 -20.32 -8.70
C THR A 1001 -4.79 -20.43 -7.43
N LEU A 1002 -5.41 -20.52 -6.25
CA LEU A 1002 -4.70 -20.68 -4.98
C LEU A 1002 -3.83 -21.95 -4.98
N ILE A 1003 -4.38 -23.07 -5.43
CA ILE A 1003 -3.66 -24.35 -5.50
C ILE A 1003 -2.54 -24.29 -6.55
N LEU A 1004 -2.81 -23.73 -7.73
CA LEU A 1004 -1.84 -23.59 -8.82
C LEU A 1004 -0.67 -22.67 -8.43
N VAL A 1005 -0.97 -21.44 -8.04
CA VAL A 1005 0.02 -20.41 -7.69
C VAL A 1005 0.71 -20.77 -6.39
N GLY A 1006 -0.06 -21.12 -5.35
CA GLY A 1006 0.49 -21.52 -4.05
C GLY A 1006 1.38 -22.76 -4.17
N GLY A 1007 0.96 -23.77 -4.94
CA GLY A 1007 1.76 -24.97 -5.19
C GLY A 1007 3.04 -24.69 -5.97
N ALA A 1008 2.97 -23.83 -7.00
CA ALA A 1008 4.14 -23.44 -7.78
C ALA A 1008 5.14 -22.61 -6.96
N LEU A 1009 4.67 -21.62 -6.20
CA LEU A 1009 5.51 -20.78 -5.34
C LEU A 1009 6.13 -21.58 -4.19
N TRP A 1010 5.36 -22.47 -3.55
CA TRP A 1010 5.87 -23.37 -2.53
C TRP A 1010 6.98 -24.27 -3.08
N SER A 1011 6.77 -24.86 -4.27
CA SER A 1011 7.74 -25.72 -4.92
C SER A 1011 9.00 -24.94 -5.34
N ALA A 1012 8.84 -23.71 -5.85
CA ALA A 1012 9.96 -22.83 -6.20
C ALA A 1012 10.77 -22.47 -4.95
N TRP A 1013 10.09 -22.14 -3.84
CA TRP A 1013 10.72 -21.85 -2.57
C TRP A 1013 11.50 -23.05 -2.00
N GLN A 1014 10.96 -24.26 -2.12
CA GLN A 1014 11.66 -25.49 -1.72
C GLN A 1014 12.94 -25.70 -2.54
N PHE A 1015 12.89 -25.56 -3.87
CA PHE A 1015 14.07 -25.69 -4.72
C PHE A 1015 15.11 -24.59 -4.46
N TRP A 1016 14.65 -23.36 -4.22
CA TRP A 1016 15.51 -22.24 -3.82
C TRP A 1016 16.25 -22.55 -2.51
N ARG A 1017 15.53 -22.98 -1.48
CA ARG A 1017 16.07 -23.33 -0.16
C ARG A 1017 17.11 -24.46 -0.24
N GLN A 1018 16.87 -25.44 -1.11
CA GLN A 1018 17.75 -26.58 -1.29
C GLN A 1018 18.92 -26.29 -2.26
N GLY A 1019 18.92 -25.14 -2.95
CA GLY A 1019 19.95 -24.76 -3.91
C GLY A 1019 19.98 -25.62 -5.19
N ILE A 1020 18.96 -26.44 -5.43
CA ILE A 1020 18.88 -27.40 -6.53
C ILE A 1020 17.91 -26.94 -7.62
N MET A 1021 18.01 -27.54 -8.82
CA MET A 1021 17.02 -27.39 -9.90
C MET A 1021 16.65 -25.94 -10.26
N ARG A 1022 17.64 -25.04 -10.35
CA ARG A 1022 17.45 -23.60 -10.62
C ARG A 1022 16.55 -23.29 -11.83
N LEU A 1023 16.68 -24.06 -12.93
CA LEU A 1023 15.81 -23.89 -14.10
C LEU A 1023 14.35 -24.24 -13.80
N ARG A 1024 14.09 -25.26 -12.99
CA ARG A 1024 12.72 -25.60 -12.55
C ARG A 1024 12.15 -24.54 -11.63
N MET A 1025 12.96 -24.02 -10.72
CA MET A 1025 12.56 -22.91 -9.85
C MET A 1025 12.12 -21.69 -10.67
N VAL A 1026 12.94 -21.24 -11.62
CA VAL A 1026 12.57 -20.13 -12.53
C VAL A 1026 11.32 -20.48 -13.34
N GLY A 1027 11.21 -21.73 -13.83
CA GLY A 1027 10.03 -22.20 -14.54
C GLY A 1027 8.73 -22.14 -13.72
N LEU A 1028 8.81 -22.49 -12.43
CA LEU A 1028 7.67 -22.41 -11.51
C LEU A 1028 7.28 -20.96 -11.18
N LEU A 1029 8.25 -20.06 -11.05
CA LEU A 1029 7.98 -18.63 -10.88
C LEU A 1029 7.29 -18.04 -12.12
N LEU A 1030 7.72 -18.42 -13.32
CA LEU A 1030 7.08 -18.02 -14.58
C LEU A 1030 5.66 -18.59 -14.73
N LEU A 1031 5.44 -19.84 -14.31
CA LEU A 1031 4.09 -20.45 -14.25
C LEU A 1031 3.16 -19.70 -13.29
N ALA A 1032 3.65 -19.38 -12.09
CA ALA A 1032 2.91 -18.61 -11.10
C ALA A 1032 2.61 -17.19 -11.59
N GLY A 1033 3.61 -16.50 -12.17
CA GLY A 1033 3.44 -15.18 -12.77
C GLY A 1033 2.43 -15.19 -13.91
N GLY A 1034 2.53 -16.17 -14.82
CA GLY A 1034 1.58 -16.36 -15.91
C GLY A 1034 0.14 -16.57 -15.42
N ALA A 1035 -0.05 -17.41 -14.40
CA ALA A 1035 -1.36 -17.62 -13.76
C ALA A 1035 -1.95 -16.34 -13.17
N MET A 1036 -1.13 -15.55 -12.50
CA MET A 1036 -1.57 -14.28 -11.92
C MET A 1036 -1.95 -13.25 -12.99
N VAL A 1037 -1.23 -13.20 -14.11
CA VAL A 1037 -1.58 -12.33 -15.25
C VAL A 1037 -2.93 -12.72 -15.84
N VAL A 1038 -3.19 -14.02 -16.06
CA VAL A 1038 -4.51 -14.50 -16.52
C VAL A 1038 -5.62 -14.16 -15.51
N ALA A 1039 -5.38 -14.39 -14.22
CA ALA A 1039 -6.35 -14.10 -13.15
C ALA A 1039 -6.66 -12.60 -13.03
N ALA A 1040 -5.67 -11.73 -13.24
CA ALA A 1040 -5.87 -10.29 -13.32
C ALA A 1040 -6.74 -9.91 -14.53
N GLY A 1041 -6.48 -10.48 -15.71
CA GLY A 1041 -7.32 -10.29 -16.90
C GLY A 1041 -8.78 -10.70 -16.67
N GLY A 1042 -9.03 -11.86 -16.06
CA GLY A 1042 -10.38 -12.31 -15.69
C GLY A 1042 -11.05 -11.49 -14.59
N SER A 1043 -10.28 -10.72 -13.82
CA SER A 1043 -10.82 -9.75 -12.86
C SER A 1043 -11.21 -8.45 -13.55
N LEU A 1044 -10.47 -8.02 -14.59
CA LEU A 1044 -10.77 -6.83 -15.40
C LEU A 1044 -12.10 -6.91 -16.15
N THR A 1045 -12.54 -8.11 -16.59
CA THR A 1045 -13.86 -8.30 -17.21
C THR A 1045 -15.00 -7.97 -16.25
N ARG A 1046 -14.86 -8.34 -14.97
CA ARG A 1046 -15.84 -8.02 -13.92
C ARG A 1046 -15.85 -6.54 -13.54
N LEU A 1047 -14.87 -5.79 -14.04
CA LEU A 1047 -14.73 -4.35 -13.87
C LEU A 1047 -15.08 -3.62 -15.18
N GLY A 1048 -15.79 -4.27 -16.11
CA GLY A 1048 -16.27 -3.64 -17.34
C GLY A 1048 -15.20 -3.43 -18.42
N HIS A 1049 -13.99 -3.96 -18.22
CA HIS A 1049 -12.88 -3.85 -19.19
C HIS A 1049 -12.59 -5.18 -19.89
N GLU A 1050 -13.60 -5.73 -20.56
CA GLU A 1050 -13.53 -7.04 -21.23
C GLU A 1050 -12.51 -7.08 -22.37
N GLN A 1051 -12.25 -5.93 -23.00
CA GLN A 1051 -11.30 -5.78 -24.11
C GLN A 1051 -9.85 -6.16 -23.76
N TYR A 1052 -9.45 -6.10 -22.48
CA TYR A 1052 -8.09 -6.42 -22.06
C TYR A 1052 -7.90 -7.90 -21.68
N LEU A 1053 -8.97 -8.68 -21.62
CA LEU A 1053 -8.95 -10.07 -21.20
C LEU A 1053 -7.93 -10.88 -22.01
N TYR A 1054 -8.01 -10.82 -23.34
CA TYR A 1054 -7.20 -11.65 -24.22
C TYR A 1054 -5.75 -11.19 -24.35
N ILE A 1055 -5.47 -9.92 -24.09
CA ILE A 1055 -4.11 -9.42 -23.96
C ILE A 1055 -3.45 -10.08 -22.74
N ALA A 1056 -4.12 -10.01 -21.59
CA ALA A 1056 -3.66 -10.66 -20.37
C ALA A 1056 -3.58 -12.19 -20.51
N MET A 1057 -4.57 -12.84 -21.16
CA MET A 1057 -4.53 -14.28 -21.40
C MET A 1057 -3.36 -14.69 -22.31
N THR A 1058 -3.11 -13.95 -23.40
CA THR A 1058 -2.01 -14.26 -24.32
C THR A 1058 -0.65 -14.15 -23.62
N LEU A 1059 -0.43 -13.07 -22.88
CA LEU A 1059 0.79 -12.87 -22.10
C LEU A 1059 0.94 -13.93 -21.00
N GLY A 1060 -0.13 -14.16 -20.25
CA GLY A 1060 -0.13 -15.11 -19.14
C GLY A 1060 0.12 -16.55 -19.59
N VAL A 1061 -0.56 -17.02 -20.63
CA VAL A 1061 -0.35 -18.37 -21.20
C VAL A 1061 1.04 -18.49 -21.83
N SER A 1062 1.57 -17.44 -22.48
CA SER A 1062 2.93 -17.46 -23.01
C SER A 1062 3.99 -17.59 -21.90
N LEU A 1063 3.78 -16.90 -20.78
CA LEU A 1063 4.63 -17.04 -19.58
C LEU A 1063 4.51 -18.44 -18.97
N MET A 1064 3.30 -19.00 -18.89
CA MET A 1064 3.10 -20.38 -18.43
C MET A 1064 3.81 -21.38 -19.35
N PHE A 1065 3.70 -21.22 -20.66
CA PHE A 1065 4.37 -22.08 -21.64
C PHE A 1065 5.89 -22.00 -21.50
N TRP A 1066 6.44 -20.80 -21.38
CA TRP A 1066 7.86 -20.61 -21.15
C TRP A 1066 8.32 -21.22 -19.82
N GLY A 1067 7.55 -21.00 -18.75
CA GLY A 1067 7.79 -21.57 -17.45
C GLY A 1067 7.81 -23.10 -17.48
N TYR A 1068 6.82 -23.71 -18.14
CA TYR A 1068 6.77 -25.15 -18.35
C TYR A 1068 7.96 -25.68 -19.15
N LEU A 1069 8.38 -25.00 -20.23
CA LEU A 1069 9.59 -25.40 -20.96
C LEU A 1069 10.84 -25.39 -20.07
N LYS A 1070 10.93 -24.45 -19.12
CA LYS A 1070 12.02 -24.40 -18.14
C LYS A 1070 11.95 -25.51 -17.09
N THR A 1071 10.76 -25.94 -16.68
CA THR A 1071 10.63 -27.05 -15.72
C THR A 1071 11.05 -28.41 -16.30
N ILE A 1072 10.94 -28.57 -17.62
CA ILE A 1072 11.25 -29.82 -18.32
C ILE A 1072 12.67 -29.87 -18.91
N GLN A 1073 13.42 -28.77 -18.91
CA GLN A 1073 14.82 -28.74 -19.32
C GLN A 1073 15.71 -29.48 -18.30
N THR A 1074 16.46 -30.48 -18.76
CA THR A 1074 17.54 -31.11 -18.00
C THR A 1074 18.78 -30.22 -18.03
N ALA A 1075 19.39 -29.97 -16.85
CA ALA A 1075 20.68 -29.29 -16.80
C ALA A 1075 21.74 -30.17 -17.51
N ALA A 1076 22.56 -29.57 -18.36
CA ALA A 1076 23.71 -30.25 -18.95
C ALA A 1076 24.59 -30.79 -17.81
N ALA A 1077 25.00 -32.06 -17.89
CA ALA A 1077 25.88 -32.65 -16.91
C ALA A 1077 27.16 -31.79 -16.80
N PRO A 1078 27.68 -31.52 -15.59
CA PRO A 1078 28.96 -30.86 -15.46
C PRO A 1078 29.99 -31.69 -16.24
N VAL A 1079 30.69 -31.06 -17.19
CA VAL A 1079 31.85 -31.66 -17.84
C VAL A 1079 32.81 -32.02 -16.72
N THR A 1080 32.94 -33.31 -16.43
CA THR A 1080 33.93 -33.84 -15.51
C THR A 1080 35.28 -33.41 -16.05
N ARG A 1081 35.94 -32.45 -15.36
CA ARG A 1081 37.37 -32.22 -15.58
C ARG A 1081 38.06 -33.56 -15.32
N PRO A 1082 38.87 -34.10 -16.25
CA PRO A 1082 39.69 -35.26 -15.95
C PRO A 1082 40.54 -34.92 -14.72
N ALA A 1083 40.60 -35.87 -13.77
CA ALA A 1083 41.39 -35.71 -12.56
C ALA A 1083 42.84 -35.33 -12.91
N PRO A 1084 43.50 -34.49 -12.10
CA PRO A 1084 44.94 -34.28 -12.26
C PRO A 1084 45.61 -35.64 -12.13
N LEU A 1085 46.42 -36.02 -13.11
CA LEU A 1085 47.32 -37.17 -13.01
C LEU A 1085 48.16 -36.97 -11.74
N THR A 1086 47.92 -37.80 -10.73
CA THR A 1086 48.82 -37.99 -9.60
C THR A 1086 50.19 -38.35 -10.17
N THR A 1087 51.15 -37.44 -10.05
CA THR A 1087 52.57 -37.74 -10.23
C THR A 1087 52.94 -38.80 -9.21
N LEU A 1088 53.17 -40.02 -9.68
CA LEU A 1088 53.78 -41.08 -8.90
C LEU A 1088 55.17 -40.61 -8.49
N GLU A 1089 55.43 -40.52 -7.19
CA GLU A 1089 56.80 -40.48 -6.68
C GLU A 1089 57.51 -41.80 -7.03
N PRO A 1090 58.74 -41.75 -7.56
CA PRO A 1090 59.49 -42.97 -7.84
C PRO A 1090 60.09 -43.52 -6.54
N SER A 1091 59.70 -44.74 -6.19
CA SER A 1091 60.40 -45.56 -5.21
C SER A 1091 61.61 -46.26 -5.86
N SER A 1092 62.81 -45.98 -5.35
CA SER A 1092 64.02 -46.83 -5.43
C SER A 1092 65.07 -46.25 -4.48
N SER A 1093 65.23 -46.75 -3.25
CA SER A 1093 66.03 -47.92 -2.85
C SER A 1093 67.53 -47.63 -2.68
N VAL A 1094 68.03 -47.93 -1.47
CA VAL A 1094 69.36 -48.52 -1.14
C VAL A 1094 70.58 -47.58 -0.97
N SER A 1095 71.20 -47.72 0.22
CA SER A 1095 72.59 -47.49 0.70
C SER A 1095 73.49 -46.50 -0.08
N LEU A 1096 74.16 -45.53 0.55
CA LEU A 1096 75.09 -45.59 1.68
C LEU A 1096 75.09 -44.25 2.43
#